data_AF-A0A6L9LZT5-F1
#
_entry.id   AF-A0A6L9LZT5-F1
#
_cell.length_a   1.000
_cell.length_b   1.000
_cell.length_c   1.000
_cell.angle_alpha   90.00
_cell.angle_beta   90.00
_cell.angle_gamma   90.00
#
_symmetry.space_group_name_H-M   'P 1'
#
loop_
_entity.id
_entity.type
_entity.pdbx_description
1 polymer ?
#
loop_
_entity_poly.entity_id
_entity_poly.type
_entity_poly.pdbx_seq_one_letter_code
_entity_poly.pdbx_strand_id
1 'polypeptide(L)'
;MARYQVDNCVQDIMNRAGVDDNTAMDIMQAMMDQKERISAEMKLDSADIDLNMIAQGFGETANSAAIREKQQLLKNIIVREKFDAQVEGLRHNGQLSYVQALDAVLLGHHANMKGGRVSVSTRRADLEQRWAGKILSMIEGERPHVLKLIKRDKQFLNDVTTEMFHIDEGQCVTGNKDAQWLAQVLSDVADVSRRRVQKAGADVKRLTNWVPQRHDVAKIMQSGLNEWRDFIVKHGLLDMERTFGNMPPEHLNEALEQIYNKIIRGIDVATVTDWQNMVLSGPSDLAQQLANQHRMLFFKNAEAWMEYAETFGTGNVFDSVMHHLRDNAVNAASMEFMGPNPQAFMERYVKHLEKKIWNDPTLTDKQKKKQAGKLPRSFDQVNSPLAMGFNLVTGRADRPHNYIGAKAGAFFRSWTSMAKLGMAVMSSVTDLATAAARLRVQDMPLPESYAGILHGLFEGKLPHEKKEIAYLLGVGFDGMMGDIHARFMAEDQVHGKFSAAQQTFFKLSGLTDWTERNRTTFALMSSAHMAMRSKQDWAKLSERFRSTLLQHGIDERTWKAVQTLELHEVDGKGYVTPEAAKFLSDEVVDAYIAPKLAEYEAFVQDQWLKHHKKKGGDTPVDDPVYVMHVDMQLHKRREALREAARMDIEDKLGAYFIDETNYGVIVPDERTRRWQTAGLQPGTLWGEAARFMMQFKSFPIAFTQRQIMAHLRGAPGGKVDVGGLAHLIASTTVLGYLAMFLKDAAKGRKPRDFTDPGTWTAAFMQGGGAGIYGDFLMNKFDRFGSSPLKTLEGPFPNTADDFVKMAMNTLHGDPPSAARAFHLVKNNLPFINLWYTRITLDYLILYHLQEMASPGYLRRMERRLKKENGQEMIFPPSTYIKHGGGYR
;
A
#
# COMPACT_ATOMS: atom_id res chain seq x y z
N MET A 1 24.28 -55.01 -17.45
CA MET A 1 24.91 -54.13 -16.45
C MET A 1 24.49 -52.66 -16.62
N ALA A 2 24.43 -52.10 -17.84
CA ALA A 2 24.05 -50.70 -18.07
C ALA A 2 22.66 -50.27 -17.51
N ARG A 3 21.60 -51.09 -17.67
CA ARG A 3 20.26 -50.80 -17.09
C ARG A 3 20.27 -50.71 -15.56
N TYR A 4 21.05 -51.55 -14.90
CA TYR A 4 21.14 -51.58 -13.43
C TYR A 4 21.86 -50.35 -12.85
N GLN A 5 22.84 -49.79 -13.59
CA GLN A 5 23.49 -48.53 -13.20
C GLN A 5 22.60 -47.32 -13.46
N VAL A 6 21.81 -47.35 -14.54
CA VAL A 6 20.79 -46.33 -14.84
C VAL A 6 19.74 -46.27 -13.74
N ASP A 7 19.17 -47.41 -13.34
CA ASP A 7 18.13 -47.46 -12.30
C ASP A 7 18.65 -46.96 -10.93
N ASN A 8 19.91 -47.25 -10.59
CA ASN A 8 20.54 -46.74 -9.36
C ASN A 8 20.83 -45.23 -9.43
N CYS A 9 21.22 -44.71 -10.59
CA CYS A 9 21.49 -43.29 -10.79
C CYS A 9 20.19 -42.46 -10.78
N VAL A 10 19.13 -42.98 -11.41
CA VAL A 10 17.77 -42.43 -11.35
C VAL A 10 17.28 -42.40 -9.90
N GLN A 11 17.45 -43.50 -9.16
CA GLN A 11 17.12 -43.54 -7.74
C GLN A 11 17.94 -42.55 -6.90
N ASP A 12 19.24 -42.41 -7.14
CA ASP A 12 20.06 -41.42 -6.41
C ASP A 12 19.66 -39.97 -6.76
N ILE A 13 19.30 -39.70 -8.01
CA ILE A 13 18.76 -38.41 -8.45
C ILE A 13 17.38 -38.14 -7.81
N MET A 14 16.49 -39.13 -7.78
CA MET A 14 15.20 -39.04 -7.10
C MET A 14 15.40 -38.74 -5.61
N ASN A 15 16.32 -39.45 -4.95
CA ASN A 15 16.57 -39.34 -3.51
C ASN A 15 17.24 -38.02 -3.13
N ARG A 16 18.16 -37.50 -3.94
CA ARG A 16 18.88 -36.25 -3.66
C ARG A 16 18.12 -35.00 -4.10
N ALA A 17 17.39 -35.08 -5.21
CA ALA A 17 16.67 -33.93 -5.77
C ALA A 17 15.16 -33.91 -5.45
N GLY A 18 14.62 -34.97 -4.84
CA GLY A 18 13.21 -35.05 -4.43
C GLY A 18 12.22 -34.97 -5.60
N VAL A 19 12.56 -35.60 -6.72
CA VAL A 19 11.78 -35.57 -7.97
C VAL A 19 11.20 -36.94 -8.31
N ASP A 20 10.13 -36.98 -9.10
CA ASP A 20 9.53 -38.23 -9.57
C ASP A 20 10.39 -38.92 -10.65
N ASP A 21 10.06 -40.18 -10.94
CA ASP A 21 10.84 -41.07 -11.80
C ASP A 21 11.00 -40.55 -13.25
N ASN A 22 9.95 -39.94 -13.81
CA ASN A 22 10.03 -39.35 -15.15
C ASN A 22 10.97 -38.14 -15.14
N THR A 23 10.84 -37.29 -14.12
CA THR A 23 11.72 -36.12 -13.93
C THR A 23 13.17 -36.54 -13.66
N ALA A 24 13.40 -37.63 -12.93
CA ALA A 24 14.73 -38.19 -12.69
C ALA A 24 15.36 -38.78 -13.95
N MET A 25 14.56 -39.43 -14.79
CA MET A 25 14.97 -39.91 -16.11
C MET A 25 15.33 -38.76 -17.05
N ASP A 26 14.55 -37.67 -17.07
CA ASP A 26 14.84 -36.48 -17.87
C ASP A 26 16.16 -35.80 -17.43
N ILE A 27 16.43 -35.74 -16.12
CA ILE A 27 17.69 -35.22 -15.57
C ILE A 27 18.86 -36.12 -15.97
N MET A 28 18.69 -37.43 -15.86
CA MET A 28 19.72 -38.39 -16.24
C MET A 28 20.03 -38.30 -17.75
N GLN A 29 19.01 -38.14 -18.58
CA GLN A 29 19.17 -37.98 -20.03
C GLN A 29 19.93 -36.68 -20.35
N ALA A 30 19.58 -35.56 -19.72
CA ALA A 30 20.30 -34.30 -19.89
C ALA A 30 21.78 -34.40 -19.45
N MET A 31 22.08 -35.16 -18.39
CA MET A 31 23.45 -35.43 -17.94
C MET A 31 24.23 -36.30 -18.94
N MET A 32 23.58 -37.26 -19.59
CA MET A 32 24.18 -38.10 -20.63
C MET A 32 24.44 -37.29 -21.91
N ASP A 33 23.49 -36.47 -22.34
CA ASP A 33 23.63 -35.59 -23.52
C ASP A 33 24.77 -34.57 -23.31
N GLN A 34 24.93 -34.06 -22.08
CA GLN A 34 26.03 -33.16 -21.74
C GLN A 34 27.38 -33.88 -21.64
N LYS A 35 27.41 -35.13 -21.17
CA LYS A 35 28.62 -35.99 -21.18
C LYS A 35 29.10 -36.25 -22.60
N GLU A 36 28.19 -36.55 -23.52
CA GLU A 36 28.51 -36.72 -24.94
C GLU A 36 29.06 -35.43 -25.57
N ARG A 37 28.49 -34.28 -25.22
CA ARG A 37 28.95 -32.97 -25.69
C ARG A 37 30.36 -32.63 -25.21
N ILE A 38 30.68 -32.89 -23.95
CA ILE A 38 32.01 -32.67 -23.35
C ILE A 38 33.05 -33.66 -23.92
N SER A 39 32.66 -34.92 -24.10
CA SER A 39 33.52 -35.93 -24.75
C SER A 39 33.87 -35.53 -26.19
N ALA A 40 32.91 -34.95 -26.93
CA ALA A 40 33.13 -34.42 -28.27
C ALA A 40 34.02 -33.17 -28.28
N GLU A 41 33.86 -32.25 -27.32
CA GLU A 41 34.67 -31.02 -27.20
C GLU A 41 36.11 -31.30 -26.76
N MET A 42 36.33 -32.28 -25.88
CA MET A 42 37.64 -32.60 -25.32
C MET A 42 38.38 -33.76 -26.02
N LYS A 43 37.77 -34.39 -27.04
CA LYS A 43 38.30 -35.58 -27.74
C LYS A 43 38.69 -36.72 -26.78
N LEU A 44 37.95 -36.87 -25.70
CA LEU A 44 38.13 -37.93 -24.71
C LEU A 44 37.16 -39.08 -24.99
N ASP A 45 37.59 -40.32 -24.74
CA ASP A 45 36.71 -41.48 -24.85
C ASP A 45 35.66 -41.43 -23.72
N SER A 46 34.38 -41.50 -24.10
CA SER A 46 33.24 -41.36 -23.19
C SER A 46 33.21 -42.42 -22.07
N ALA A 47 33.91 -43.53 -22.26
CA ALA A 47 34.05 -44.62 -21.31
C ALA A 47 34.96 -44.28 -20.11
N ASP A 48 35.90 -43.34 -20.25
CA ASP A 48 36.91 -43.00 -19.23
C ASP A 48 36.46 -41.89 -18.26
N ILE A 49 35.28 -41.30 -18.50
CA ILE A 49 34.73 -40.24 -17.65
C ILE A 49 33.86 -40.85 -16.56
N ASP A 50 34.41 -40.95 -15.35
CA ASP A 50 33.72 -41.40 -14.14
C ASP A 50 32.65 -40.39 -13.70
N LEU A 51 31.38 -40.82 -13.78
CA LEU A 51 30.20 -40.05 -13.39
C LEU A 51 30.24 -39.63 -11.91
N ASN A 52 30.91 -40.39 -11.04
CA ASN A 52 31.02 -40.05 -9.62
C ASN A 52 31.99 -38.88 -9.38
N MET A 53 33.01 -38.72 -10.21
CA MET A 53 33.98 -37.63 -10.11
C MET A 53 33.39 -36.31 -10.63
N ILE A 54 32.51 -36.38 -11.65
CA ILE A 54 31.67 -35.26 -12.09
C ILE A 54 30.64 -34.91 -10.99
N ALA A 55 29.99 -35.90 -10.37
CA ALA A 55 29.02 -35.66 -9.30
C ALA A 55 29.63 -35.06 -8.02
N GLN A 56 30.89 -35.39 -7.69
CA GLN A 56 31.60 -34.84 -6.53
C GLN A 56 32.23 -33.46 -6.79
N GLY A 57 32.76 -33.20 -7.99
CA GLY A 57 33.36 -31.91 -8.35
C GLY A 57 32.36 -30.80 -8.72
N PHE A 58 31.14 -31.15 -9.17
CA PHE A 58 30.10 -30.19 -9.53
C PHE A 58 29.01 -29.96 -8.46
N GLY A 59 29.05 -30.73 -7.36
CA GLY A 59 28.00 -30.77 -6.34
C GLY A 59 27.76 -29.45 -5.58
N GLU A 60 28.78 -28.59 -5.47
CA GLU A 60 28.66 -27.34 -4.72
C GLU A 60 28.24 -26.13 -5.57
N THR A 61 28.52 -26.12 -6.88
CA THR A 61 28.27 -24.95 -7.74
C THR A 61 27.23 -25.18 -8.85
N ALA A 62 27.22 -26.31 -9.56
CA ALA A 62 26.30 -26.50 -10.71
C ALA A 62 24.89 -26.95 -10.33
N ASN A 63 24.72 -27.71 -9.24
CA ASN A 63 23.39 -28.17 -8.85
C ASN A 63 22.53 -27.06 -8.22
N SER A 64 23.16 -25.99 -7.75
CA SER A 64 22.47 -24.91 -7.07
C SER A 64 21.47 -24.18 -7.97
N ALA A 65 21.75 -24.03 -9.27
CA ALA A 65 20.85 -23.38 -10.23
C ALA A 65 19.62 -24.24 -10.56
N ALA A 66 19.84 -25.51 -10.90
CA ALA A 66 18.75 -26.46 -11.19
C ALA A 66 17.89 -26.75 -9.95
N ILE A 67 18.49 -26.84 -8.76
CA ILE A 67 17.77 -26.96 -7.49
C ILE A 67 16.95 -25.68 -7.22
N ARG A 68 17.51 -24.48 -7.43
CA ARG A 68 16.78 -23.22 -7.31
C ARG A 68 15.60 -23.16 -8.28
N GLU A 69 15.78 -23.57 -9.52
CA GLU A 69 14.72 -23.60 -10.54
C GLU A 69 13.58 -24.54 -10.12
N LYS A 70 13.89 -25.77 -9.68
CA LYS A 70 12.89 -26.71 -9.16
C LYS A 70 12.18 -26.20 -7.92
N GLN A 71 12.90 -25.56 -6.99
CA GLN A 71 12.30 -24.93 -5.81
C GLN A 71 11.36 -23.80 -6.20
N GLN A 72 11.72 -22.99 -7.20
CA GLN A 72 10.87 -21.93 -7.74
C GLN A 72 9.61 -22.50 -8.41
N LEU A 73 9.73 -23.59 -9.19
CA LEU A 73 8.60 -24.29 -9.80
C LEU A 73 7.63 -24.83 -8.74
N LEU A 74 8.14 -25.53 -7.72
CA LEU A 74 7.32 -26.03 -6.62
C LEU A 74 6.62 -24.89 -5.87
N LYS A 75 7.35 -23.80 -5.61
CA LYS A 75 6.79 -22.60 -4.99
C LYS A 75 5.67 -22.01 -5.82
N ASN A 76 5.83 -21.92 -7.15
CA ASN A 76 4.80 -21.45 -8.07
C ASN A 76 3.54 -22.33 -8.03
N ILE A 77 3.69 -23.65 -7.91
CA ILE A 77 2.56 -24.58 -7.78
C ILE A 77 1.82 -24.33 -6.46
N ILE A 78 2.53 -24.29 -5.33
CA ILE A 78 1.93 -24.06 -4.00
C ILE A 78 1.23 -22.71 -3.95
N VAL A 79 1.85 -21.66 -4.50
CA VAL A 79 1.25 -20.33 -4.56
C VAL A 79 -0.02 -20.35 -5.41
N ARG A 80 0.00 -20.99 -6.59
CA ARG A 80 -1.18 -21.15 -7.44
C ARG A 80 -2.31 -21.89 -6.73
N GLU A 81 -2.02 -22.97 -6.01
CA GLU A 81 -3.02 -23.73 -5.28
C GLU A 81 -3.65 -22.91 -4.15
N LYS A 82 -2.84 -22.19 -3.37
CA LYS A 82 -3.34 -21.28 -2.33
C LYS A 82 -4.19 -20.16 -2.91
N PHE A 83 -3.74 -19.57 -4.00
CA PHE A 83 -4.45 -18.49 -4.69
C PHE A 83 -5.79 -19.00 -5.26
N ASP A 84 -5.80 -20.17 -5.89
CA ASP A 84 -7.04 -20.78 -6.40
C ASP A 84 -8.00 -21.15 -5.27
N ALA A 85 -7.51 -21.72 -4.17
CA ALA A 85 -8.30 -22.02 -2.98
C ALA A 85 -8.91 -20.75 -2.37
N GLN A 86 -8.18 -19.63 -2.37
CA GLN A 86 -8.70 -18.35 -1.91
C GLN A 86 -9.78 -17.80 -2.86
N VAL A 87 -9.55 -17.84 -4.18
CA VAL A 87 -10.53 -17.41 -5.18
C VAL A 87 -11.81 -18.25 -5.07
N GLU A 88 -11.71 -19.58 -5.06
CA GLU A 88 -12.87 -20.46 -4.92
C GLU A 88 -13.56 -20.29 -3.56
N GLY A 89 -12.79 -20.16 -2.48
CA GLY A 89 -13.32 -19.89 -1.14
C GLY A 89 -14.16 -18.62 -1.09
N LEU A 90 -13.68 -17.52 -1.69
CA LEU A 90 -14.43 -16.26 -1.79
C LEU A 90 -15.64 -16.38 -2.73
N ARG A 91 -15.51 -17.15 -3.82
CA ARG A 91 -16.61 -17.42 -4.76
C ARG A 91 -17.76 -18.16 -4.09
N HIS A 92 -17.45 -19.24 -3.38
CA HIS A 92 -18.44 -20.08 -2.71
C HIS A 92 -19.03 -19.38 -1.48
N ASN A 93 -18.20 -18.88 -0.57
CA ASN A 93 -18.66 -18.29 0.69
C ASN A 93 -19.31 -16.92 0.47
N GLY A 94 -18.84 -16.16 -0.51
CA GLY A 94 -19.30 -14.81 -0.82
C GLY A 94 -20.34 -14.73 -1.95
N GLN A 95 -20.70 -15.86 -2.56
CA GLN A 95 -21.55 -15.94 -3.75
C GLN A 95 -21.09 -15.00 -4.88
N LEU A 96 -19.78 -14.87 -5.03
CA LEU A 96 -19.16 -13.98 -6.02
C LEU A 96 -19.06 -14.68 -7.38
N SER A 97 -19.03 -13.90 -8.46
CA SER A 97 -18.60 -14.42 -9.76
C SER A 97 -17.08 -14.69 -9.75
N TYR A 98 -16.55 -15.49 -10.70
CA TYR A 98 -15.10 -15.75 -10.78
C TYR A 98 -14.28 -14.45 -10.84
N VAL A 99 -14.70 -13.51 -11.68
CA VAL A 99 -14.06 -12.19 -11.81
C VAL A 99 -14.12 -11.37 -10.51
N GLN A 100 -15.23 -11.43 -9.76
CA GLN A 100 -15.38 -10.70 -8.50
C GLN A 100 -14.54 -11.32 -7.39
N ALA A 101 -14.42 -12.65 -7.36
CA ALA A 101 -13.54 -13.35 -6.42
C ALA A 101 -12.07 -13.02 -6.68
N LEU A 102 -11.64 -13.01 -7.95
CA LEU A 102 -10.28 -12.59 -8.30
C LEU A 102 -10.03 -11.11 -7.95
N ASP A 103 -11.00 -10.22 -8.21
CA ASP A 103 -10.93 -8.81 -7.81
C ASP A 103 -10.82 -8.64 -6.28
N ALA A 104 -11.48 -9.51 -5.51
CA ALA A 104 -11.42 -9.52 -4.05
C ALA A 104 -10.04 -9.97 -3.54
N VAL A 105 -9.37 -10.92 -4.19
CA VAL A 105 -8.00 -11.31 -3.81
C VAL A 105 -7.01 -10.17 -4.05
N LEU A 106 -7.20 -9.37 -5.11
CA LEU A 106 -6.33 -8.22 -5.38
C LEU A 106 -6.62 -7.04 -4.44
N LEU A 107 -7.88 -6.64 -4.30
CA LEU A 107 -8.27 -5.34 -3.72
C LEU A 107 -9.11 -5.44 -2.43
N GLY A 108 -9.37 -6.65 -1.93
CA GLY A 108 -10.26 -6.90 -0.80
C GLY A 108 -11.73 -6.69 -1.17
N HIS A 109 -12.66 -7.20 -0.37
CA HIS A 109 -14.10 -7.09 -0.59
C HIS A 109 -14.83 -6.77 0.71
N HIS A 110 -15.93 -6.04 0.59
CA HIS A 110 -16.63 -5.45 1.74
C HIS A 110 -17.81 -6.27 2.25
N ALA A 111 -18.22 -7.29 1.49
CA ALA A 111 -19.26 -8.21 1.95
C ALA A 111 -18.73 -9.16 3.00
N ASN A 112 -19.66 -9.63 3.83
CA ASN A 112 -19.33 -10.41 4.99
C ASN A 112 -18.99 -11.85 4.64
N MET A 113 -17.71 -12.13 4.45
CA MET A 113 -17.22 -13.47 4.14
C MET A 113 -15.85 -13.69 4.77
N LYS A 114 -15.58 -14.94 5.16
CA LYS A 114 -14.27 -15.34 5.68
C LYS A 114 -13.19 -15.00 4.65
N GLY A 115 -12.15 -14.29 5.08
CA GLY A 115 -11.03 -13.88 4.23
C GLY A 115 -11.35 -12.78 3.22
N GLY A 116 -12.54 -12.17 3.26
CA GLY A 116 -12.94 -11.10 2.34
C GLY A 116 -12.00 -9.88 2.36
N ARG A 117 -11.27 -9.68 3.45
CA ARG A 117 -10.30 -8.57 3.64
C ARG A 117 -8.85 -8.98 3.43
N VAL A 118 -8.59 -10.27 3.22
CA VAL A 118 -7.26 -10.78 2.95
C VAL A 118 -6.97 -10.56 1.47
N SER A 119 -6.17 -9.54 1.16
CA SER A 119 -5.88 -9.17 -0.23
C SER A 119 -4.46 -8.64 -0.38
N VAL A 120 -3.99 -8.56 -1.63
CA VAL A 120 -2.69 -7.96 -1.96
C VAL A 120 -2.62 -6.50 -1.50
N SER A 121 -3.69 -5.74 -1.70
CA SER A 121 -3.81 -4.33 -1.26
C SER A 121 -3.67 -4.18 0.25
N THR A 122 -4.45 -4.92 1.05
CA THR A 122 -4.35 -4.86 2.52
C THR A 122 -3.00 -5.33 3.02
N ARG A 123 -2.43 -6.37 2.38
CA ARG A 123 -1.09 -6.89 2.71
C ARG A 123 0.01 -5.86 2.48
N ARG A 124 -0.05 -5.15 1.35
CA ARG A 124 0.87 -4.06 1.03
C ARG A 124 0.79 -2.95 2.09
N ALA A 125 -0.42 -2.46 2.37
CA ALA A 125 -0.63 -1.39 3.35
C ALA A 125 -0.13 -1.79 4.75
N ASP A 126 -0.40 -3.04 5.14
CA ASP A 126 0.06 -3.62 6.40
C ASP A 126 1.60 -3.69 6.50
N LEU A 127 2.30 -4.17 5.47
CA LEU A 127 3.77 -4.21 5.47
C LEU A 127 4.39 -2.81 5.52
N GLU A 128 3.88 -1.89 4.70
CA GLU A 128 4.39 -0.51 4.62
C GLU A 128 4.27 0.22 5.96
N GLN A 129 3.07 0.23 6.56
CA GLN A 129 2.84 0.94 7.80
C GLN A 129 3.50 0.26 8.99
N ARG A 130 3.62 -1.07 9.02
CA ARG A 130 4.25 -1.77 10.13
C ARG A 130 5.77 -1.57 10.17
N TRP A 131 6.45 -1.55 9.02
CA TRP A 131 7.89 -1.29 8.99
C TRP A 131 8.21 0.16 9.35
N ALA A 132 7.47 1.13 8.82
CA ALA A 132 7.61 2.54 9.21
C ALA A 132 7.26 2.73 10.70
N GLY A 133 6.15 2.14 11.13
CA GLY A 133 5.68 2.15 12.52
C GLY A 133 6.70 1.56 13.50
N LYS A 134 7.36 0.46 13.14
CA LYS A 134 8.43 -0.13 13.96
C LYS A 134 9.59 0.83 14.20
N ILE A 135 10.08 1.50 13.15
CA ILE A 135 11.17 2.48 13.26
C ILE A 135 10.74 3.62 14.20
N LEU A 136 9.54 4.13 14.01
CA LEU A 136 9.03 5.25 14.80
C LEU A 136 8.72 4.85 16.24
N SER A 137 8.27 3.61 16.48
CA SER A 137 8.08 3.03 17.81
C SER A 137 9.40 2.97 18.58
N MET A 138 10.46 2.47 17.94
CA MET A 138 11.80 2.43 18.56
C MET A 138 12.34 3.83 18.85
N ILE A 139 12.13 4.79 17.93
CA ILE A 139 12.49 6.19 18.18
C ILE A 139 11.71 6.75 19.37
N GLU A 140 10.40 6.51 19.45
CA GLU A 140 9.58 7.05 20.53
C GLU A 140 9.93 6.45 21.89
N GLY A 141 10.15 5.13 21.95
CA GLY A 141 10.43 4.39 23.18
C GLY A 141 11.87 4.57 23.69
N GLU A 142 12.86 4.65 22.79
CA GLU A 142 14.28 4.69 23.19
C GLU A 142 14.88 6.10 23.13
N ARG A 143 14.62 6.87 22.07
CA ARG A 143 15.26 8.18 21.81
C ARG A 143 14.33 9.23 21.18
N PRO A 144 13.28 9.71 21.89
CA PRO A 144 12.24 10.57 21.30
C PRO A 144 12.76 11.90 20.71
N HIS A 145 13.92 12.40 21.14
CA HIS A 145 14.53 13.61 20.59
C HIS A 145 15.03 13.44 19.14
N VAL A 146 15.33 12.20 18.71
CA VAL A 146 15.79 11.89 17.35
C VAL A 146 14.74 12.29 16.29
N LEU A 147 13.45 12.23 16.60
CA LEU A 147 12.40 12.73 15.68
C LEU A 147 12.58 14.21 15.32
N LYS A 148 13.10 15.03 16.24
CA LYS A 148 13.37 16.45 15.97
C LYS A 148 14.60 16.61 15.11
N LEU A 149 15.64 15.78 15.33
CA LEU A 149 16.87 15.78 14.56
C LEU A 149 16.59 15.41 13.10
N ILE A 150 15.86 14.32 12.84
CA ILE A 150 15.44 13.90 11.48
C ILE A 150 14.75 15.04 10.72
N LYS A 151 13.96 15.87 11.41
CA LYS A 151 13.17 16.93 10.77
C LYS A 151 13.92 18.25 10.54
N ARG A 152 15.03 18.50 11.25
CA ARG A 152 15.62 19.84 11.34
C ARG A 152 17.13 19.87 11.14
N ASP A 153 17.80 18.75 11.31
CA ASP A 153 19.25 18.68 11.34
C ASP A 153 19.77 17.88 10.14
N LYS A 154 20.27 18.61 9.14
CA LYS A 154 20.90 18.03 7.96
C LYS A 154 22.20 17.32 8.32
N GLN A 155 23.00 17.86 9.24
CA GLN A 155 24.27 17.26 9.62
C GLN A 155 24.05 15.93 10.32
N PHE A 156 23.06 15.85 11.22
CA PHE A 156 22.66 14.59 11.83
C PHE A 156 22.32 13.51 10.80
N LEU A 157 21.57 13.85 9.75
CA LEU A 157 21.22 12.90 8.68
C LEU A 157 22.43 12.52 7.81
N ASN A 158 23.39 13.43 7.63
CA ASN A 158 24.67 13.12 7.00
C ASN A 158 25.45 12.12 7.86
N ASP A 159 25.54 12.35 9.18
CA ASP A 159 26.18 11.42 10.11
C ASP A 159 25.50 10.05 10.06
N VAL A 160 24.16 9.99 10.03
CA VAL A 160 23.41 8.72 9.89
C VAL A 160 23.77 8.01 8.59
N THR A 161 23.94 8.75 7.49
CA THR A 161 24.36 8.19 6.20
C THR A 161 25.76 7.57 6.33
N THR A 162 26.69 8.30 6.93
CA THR A 162 28.06 7.80 7.17
C THR A 162 28.06 6.55 8.05
N GLU A 163 27.30 6.54 9.14
CA GLU A 163 27.17 5.37 10.04
C GLU A 163 26.54 4.16 9.32
N MET A 164 25.54 4.36 8.45
CA MET A 164 24.96 3.25 7.68
C MET A 164 25.96 2.61 6.70
N PHE A 165 26.90 3.40 6.15
CA PHE A 165 27.98 2.86 5.31
C PHE A 165 29.03 2.06 6.09
N HIS A 166 29.10 2.19 7.41
CA HIS A 166 30.07 1.49 8.26
C HIS A 166 29.39 0.55 9.28
N ILE A 167 28.10 0.27 9.12
CA ILE A 167 27.30 -0.44 10.12
C ILE A 167 27.82 -1.85 10.42
N ASP A 168 28.40 -2.51 9.42
CA ASP A 168 28.94 -3.88 9.56
C ASP A 168 30.31 -3.91 10.26
N GLU A 169 30.99 -2.76 10.41
CA GLU A 169 32.26 -2.65 11.14
C GLU A 169 32.06 -2.62 12.66
N GLY A 170 30.82 -2.37 13.12
CA GLY A 170 30.47 -2.35 14.54
C GLY A 170 31.08 -1.18 15.34
N GLN A 171 31.64 -0.18 14.67
CA GLN A 171 32.28 0.99 15.28
C GLN A 171 31.52 2.28 14.92
N CYS A 172 31.48 3.24 15.85
CA CYS A 172 30.90 4.56 15.59
C CYS A 172 31.97 5.43 14.92
N VAL A 173 31.80 5.71 13.63
CA VAL A 173 32.81 6.43 12.82
C VAL A 173 32.67 7.95 12.94
N THR A 174 31.44 8.45 13.14
CA THR A 174 31.14 9.89 13.26
C THR A 174 31.32 10.42 14.68
N GLY A 175 31.37 9.54 15.67
CA GLY A 175 31.28 9.88 17.09
C GLY A 175 29.88 10.25 17.58
N ASN A 176 28.88 10.31 16.68
CA ASN A 176 27.51 10.64 17.00
C ASN A 176 26.70 9.38 17.36
N LYS A 177 26.53 9.14 18.66
CA LYS A 177 25.82 7.95 19.18
C LYS A 177 24.34 7.91 18.79
N ASP A 178 23.69 9.04 18.54
CA ASP A 178 22.30 9.07 18.05
C ASP A 178 22.24 8.68 16.58
N ALA A 179 23.21 9.13 15.78
CA ALA A 179 23.32 8.78 14.36
C ALA A 179 23.62 7.29 14.17
N GLN A 180 24.56 6.74 14.95
CA GLN A 180 24.89 5.31 14.93
C GLN A 180 23.67 4.46 15.31
N TRP A 181 22.96 4.83 16.38
CA TRP A 181 21.76 4.12 16.80
C TRP A 181 20.67 4.16 15.72
N LEU A 182 20.40 5.33 15.12
CA LEU A 182 19.40 5.42 14.06
C LEU A 182 19.83 4.64 12.82
N ALA A 183 21.11 4.67 12.43
CA ALA A 183 21.65 3.86 11.34
C ALA A 183 21.42 2.36 11.56
N GLN A 184 21.63 1.88 12.79
CA GLN A 184 21.34 0.50 13.18
C GLN A 184 19.85 0.17 13.04
N VAL A 185 18.96 1.01 13.59
CA VAL A 185 17.51 0.82 13.49
C VAL A 185 17.04 0.76 12.02
N LEU A 186 17.51 1.69 11.19
CA LEU A 186 17.18 1.73 9.76
C LEU A 186 17.69 0.48 9.04
N SER A 187 18.93 0.05 9.31
CA SER A 187 19.53 -1.16 8.73
C SER A 187 18.79 -2.43 9.13
N ASP A 188 18.43 -2.58 10.40
CA ASP A 188 17.72 -3.77 10.91
C ASP A 188 16.33 -3.92 10.29
N VAL A 189 15.57 -2.83 10.18
CA VAL A 189 14.24 -2.85 9.56
C VAL A 189 14.34 -3.04 8.05
N ALA A 190 15.35 -2.45 7.40
CA ALA A 190 15.64 -2.73 5.99
C ALA A 190 15.94 -4.23 5.77
N ASP A 191 16.73 -4.86 6.65
CA ASP A 191 17.01 -6.30 6.55
C ASP A 191 15.77 -7.17 6.83
N VAL A 192 14.89 -6.75 7.76
CA VAL A 192 13.57 -7.40 7.95
C VAL A 192 12.77 -7.38 6.64
N SER A 193 12.69 -6.23 5.97
CA SER A 193 11.97 -6.10 4.70
C SER A 193 12.60 -6.97 3.59
N ARG A 194 13.93 -6.99 3.50
CA ARG A 194 14.69 -7.82 2.56
C ARG A 194 14.43 -9.31 2.78
N ARG A 195 14.51 -9.79 4.02
CA ARG A 195 14.24 -11.19 4.37
C ARG A 195 12.81 -11.59 4.02
N ARG A 196 11.84 -10.67 4.15
CA ARG A 196 10.46 -10.94 3.75
C ARG A 196 10.32 -11.09 2.23
N VAL A 197 10.93 -10.21 1.45
CA VAL A 197 11.02 -10.32 -0.02
C VAL A 197 11.75 -11.61 -0.44
N GLN A 198 12.81 -12.00 0.29
CA GLN A 198 13.53 -13.25 0.06
C GLN A 198 12.67 -14.49 0.32
N LYS A 199 11.95 -14.49 1.44
CA LYS A 199 10.95 -15.52 1.77
C LYS A 199 9.83 -15.58 0.73
N ALA A 200 9.49 -14.47 0.08
CA ALA A 200 8.52 -14.40 -1.02
C ALA A 200 9.07 -14.95 -2.36
N GLY A 201 10.40 -15.02 -2.55
CA GLY A 201 11.05 -15.78 -3.63
C GLY A 201 12.14 -15.07 -4.42
N ALA A 202 12.53 -13.86 -4.04
CA ALA A 202 13.63 -13.14 -4.67
C ALA A 202 14.95 -13.40 -3.94
N ASP A 203 16.03 -13.74 -4.63
CA ASP A 203 17.33 -13.97 -3.97
C ASP A 203 18.07 -12.66 -3.66
N VAL A 204 17.47 -11.81 -2.82
CA VAL A 204 18.03 -10.51 -2.47
C VAL A 204 19.07 -10.67 -1.36
N LYS A 205 20.35 -10.55 -1.71
CA LYS A 205 21.46 -10.63 -0.74
C LYS A 205 21.51 -9.40 0.17
N ARG A 206 21.96 -9.55 1.43
CA ARG A 206 22.35 -8.41 2.27
C ARG A 206 23.58 -7.74 1.64
N LEU A 207 23.60 -6.41 1.65
CA LEU A 207 24.74 -5.64 1.17
C LEU A 207 25.44 -5.01 2.36
N THR A 208 26.77 -4.97 2.27
CA THR A 208 27.62 -4.21 3.17
C THR A 208 27.88 -2.83 2.58
N ASN A 209 28.16 -1.84 3.43
CA ASN A 209 28.56 -0.48 3.04
C ASN A 209 27.63 0.09 1.95
N TRP A 210 26.33 0.07 2.22
CA TRP A 210 25.31 0.42 1.22
C TRP A 210 24.11 1.11 1.86
N VAL A 211 23.61 2.13 1.16
CA VAL A 211 22.40 2.88 1.52
C VAL A 211 21.46 2.91 0.31
N PRO A 212 20.14 2.69 0.50
CA PRO A 212 19.17 2.86 -0.57
C PRO A 212 19.28 4.24 -1.22
N GLN A 213 19.28 4.29 -2.55
CA GLN A 213 19.37 5.53 -3.31
C GLN A 213 18.00 5.88 -3.90
N ARG A 214 17.66 7.17 -3.87
CA ARG A 214 16.47 7.71 -4.55
C ARG A 214 16.86 8.73 -5.61
N HIS A 215 16.32 8.56 -6.83
CA HIS A 215 16.60 9.45 -7.97
C HIS A 215 15.50 10.51 -8.17
N ASP A 216 15.89 11.74 -8.46
CA ASP A 216 15.00 12.79 -8.98
C ASP A 216 15.02 12.74 -10.52
N VAL A 217 14.03 12.03 -11.09
CA VAL A 217 13.89 11.91 -12.55
C VAL A 217 13.80 13.29 -13.22
N ALA A 218 13.23 14.32 -12.56
CA ALA A 218 13.16 15.67 -13.12
C ALA A 218 14.55 16.27 -13.31
N LYS A 219 15.38 16.21 -12.26
CA LYS A 219 16.72 16.79 -12.28
C LYS A 219 17.60 16.07 -13.29
N ILE A 220 17.53 14.74 -13.31
CA ILE A 220 18.30 13.91 -14.25
C ILE A 220 17.87 14.17 -15.70
N MET A 221 16.57 14.30 -15.99
CA MET A 221 16.10 14.68 -17.32
C MET A 221 16.52 16.11 -17.71
N GLN A 222 16.54 17.04 -16.75
CA GLN A 222 16.93 18.44 -16.99
C GLN A 222 18.42 18.60 -17.29
N SER A 223 19.30 17.85 -16.61
CA SER A 223 20.74 17.84 -16.90
C SER A 223 21.05 17.11 -18.21
N GLY A 224 20.24 16.12 -18.56
CA GLY A 224 20.50 15.25 -19.70
C GLY A 224 21.59 14.22 -19.44
N LEU A 225 21.71 13.26 -20.36
CA LEU A 225 22.61 12.11 -20.24
C LEU A 225 24.08 12.52 -20.05
N ASN A 226 24.56 13.45 -20.87
CA ASN A 226 25.98 13.82 -20.89
C ASN A 226 26.40 14.46 -19.56
N GLU A 227 25.64 15.43 -19.05
CA GLU A 227 25.97 16.09 -17.78
C GLU A 227 25.86 15.12 -16.59
N TRP A 228 24.81 14.30 -16.55
CA TRP A 228 24.61 13.30 -15.51
C TRP A 228 25.75 12.27 -15.46
N ARG A 229 26.13 11.74 -16.63
CA ARG A 229 27.23 10.78 -16.76
C ARG A 229 28.57 11.43 -16.40
N ASP A 230 28.85 12.60 -16.95
CA ASP A 230 30.09 13.32 -16.71
C ASP A 230 30.27 13.65 -15.24
N PHE A 231 29.19 14.02 -14.54
CA PHE A 231 29.22 14.24 -13.10
C PHE A 231 29.66 12.98 -12.34
N ILE A 232 29.03 11.84 -12.61
CA ILE A 232 29.37 10.56 -11.97
C ILE A 232 30.84 10.17 -12.22
N VAL A 233 31.27 10.27 -13.47
CA VAL A 233 32.61 9.82 -13.89
C VAL A 233 33.70 10.76 -13.39
N LYS A 234 33.55 12.08 -13.57
CA LYS A 234 34.57 13.07 -13.18
C LYS A 234 34.74 13.16 -11.67
N HIS A 235 33.65 13.02 -10.92
CA HIS A 235 33.71 13.02 -9.45
C HIS A 235 34.06 11.64 -8.87
N GLY A 236 34.13 10.60 -9.73
CA GLY A 236 34.53 9.26 -9.32
C GLY A 236 33.64 8.69 -8.22
N LEU A 237 32.32 8.83 -8.35
CA LEU A 237 31.36 8.54 -7.27
C LEU A 237 31.14 7.04 -7.01
N LEU A 238 31.33 6.20 -8.03
CA LEU A 238 30.94 4.79 -8.00
C LEU A 238 32.10 3.85 -7.69
N ASP A 239 31.81 2.83 -6.89
CA ASP A 239 32.62 1.62 -6.82
C ASP A 239 32.39 0.83 -8.12
N MET A 240 33.37 0.91 -9.02
CA MET A 240 33.26 0.38 -10.38
C MET A 240 33.21 -1.14 -10.38
N GLU A 241 33.96 -1.80 -9.49
CA GLU A 241 34.00 -3.26 -9.39
C GLU A 241 32.67 -3.79 -8.84
N ARG A 242 32.12 -3.16 -7.78
CA ARG A 242 30.81 -3.57 -7.25
C ARG A 242 29.65 -3.25 -8.20
N THR A 243 29.74 -2.13 -8.93
CA THR A 243 28.67 -1.65 -9.83
C THR A 243 28.65 -2.41 -11.16
N PHE A 244 29.82 -2.63 -11.77
CA PHE A 244 29.94 -3.14 -13.13
C PHE A 244 30.73 -4.46 -13.22
N GLY A 245 31.26 -4.98 -12.12
CA GLY A 245 32.10 -6.17 -12.13
C GLY A 245 33.37 -5.96 -12.96
N ASN A 246 33.72 -6.98 -13.75
CA ASN A 246 34.87 -6.97 -14.65
C ASN A 246 34.53 -6.41 -16.05
N MET A 247 33.56 -5.49 -16.14
CA MET A 247 33.20 -4.86 -17.42
C MET A 247 34.43 -4.13 -18.02
N PRO A 248 34.70 -4.31 -19.33
CA PRO A 248 35.72 -3.52 -20.02
C PRO A 248 35.42 -2.01 -19.98
N PRO A 249 36.41 -1.14 -19.68
CA PRO A 249 36.19 0.31 -19.50
C PRO A 249 35.50 1.02 -20.68
N GLU A 250 35.69 0.53 -21.90
CA GLU A 250 35.08 1.06 -23.13
C GLU A 250 33.55 1.01 -23.13
N HIS A 251 32.93 0.10 -22.36
CA HIS A 251 31.48 -0.05 -22.27
C HIS A 251 30.83 0.81 -21.19
N LEU A 252 31.62 1.52 -20.36
CA LEU A 252 31.10 2.32 -19.25
C LEU A 252 30.07 3.36 -19.68
N ASN A 253 30.34 4.06 -20.79
CA ASN A 253 29.44 5.09 -21.31
C ASN A 253 28.09 4.52 -21.72
N GLU A 254 28.10 3.35 -22.37
CA GLU A 254 26.89 2.67 -22.82
C GLU A 254 26.11 2.09 -21.62
N ALA A 255 26.81 1.52 -20.64
CA ALA A 255 26.20 1.02 -19.41
C ALA A 255 25.48 2.14 -18.64
N LEU A 256 26.14 3.29 -18.46
CA LEU A 256 25.56 4.46 -17.81
C LEU A 256 24.38 5.03 -18.61
N GLU A 257 24.46 5.04 -19.93
CA GLU A 257 23.33 5.43 -20.79
C GLU A 257 22.11 4.52 -20.60
N GLN A 258 22.32 3.21 -20.49
CA GLN A 258 21.23 2.27 -20.25
C GLN A 258 20.64 2.44 -18.85
N ILE A 259 21.46 2.65 -17.82
CA ILE A 259 20.99 2.97 -16.46
C ILE A 259 20.19 4.28 -16.47
N TYR A 260 20.68 5.32 -17.16
CA TYR A 260 19.97 6.59 -17.34
C TYR A 260 18.60 6.39 -18.00
N ASN A 261 18.56 5.62 -19.09
CA ASN A 261 17.32 5.30 -19.79
C ASN A 261 16.36 4.49 -18.91
N LYS A 262 16.87 3.56 -18.09
CA LYS A 262 16.06 2.79 -17.13
C LYS A 262 15.48 3.68 -16.02
N ILE A 263 16.28 4.60 -15.46
CA ILE A 263 15.82 5.56 -14.44
C ILE A 263 14.70 6.46 -14.99
N ILE A 264 14.84 6.96 -16.22
CA ILE A 264 13.88 7.93 -16.77
C ILE A 264 12.65 7.27 -17.39
N ARG A 265 12.85 6.17 -18.12
CA ARG A 265 11.79 5.54 -18.93
C ARG A 265 11.15 4.35 -18.24
N GLY A 266 11.81 3.75 -17.25
CA GLY A 266 11.33 2.54 -16.56
C GLY A 266 11.14 1.33 -17.49
N ILE A 267 11.80 1.32 -18.65
CA ILE A 267 11.72 0.26 -19.67
C ILE A 267 12.97 -0.60 -19.55
N ASP A 268 12.80 -1.92 -19.40
CA ASP A 268 13.87 -2.89 -19.53
C ASP A 268 14.32 -3.02 -21.00
N VAL A 269 15.62 -3.14 -21.23
CA VAL A 269 16.19 -3.24 -22.59
C VAL A 269 15.76 -4.59 -23.19
N ALA A 270 15.05 -4.57 -24.32
CA ALA A 270 14.43 -5.75 -24.92
C ALA A 270 15.43 -6.74 -25.55
N THR A 271 16.66 -6.31 -25.81
CA THR A 271 17.73 -7.12 -26.41
C THR A 271 19.05 -6.79 -25.73
N VAL A 272 19.74 -7.82 -25.24
CA VAL A 272 20.93 -7.70 -24.39
C VAL A 272 22.08 -8.46 -25.05
N THR A 273 23.21 -7.79 -25.30
CA THR A 273 24.50 -8.39 -25.70
C THR A 273 25.21 -9.03 -24.48
N ASP A 274 26.25 -9.85 -24.69
CA ASP A 274 26.86 -10.67 -23.63
C ASP A 274 27.36 -9.90 -22.40
N TRP A 275 27.95 -8.70 -22.56
CA TRP A 275 28.35 -7.86 -21.42
C TRP A 275 27.16 -7.10 -20.81
N GLN A 276 26.13 -6.78 -21.60
CA GLN A 276 24.91 -6.17 -21.08
C GLN A 276 24.17 -7.15 -20.15
N ASN A 277 24.30 -8.48 -20.32
CA ASN A 277 23.75 -9.47 -19.38
C ASN A 277 24.42 -9.44 -18.00
N MET A 278 25.68 -9.00 -17.92
CA MET A 278 26.43 -8.85 -16.67
C MET A 278 25.96 -7.62 -15.85
N VAL A 279 25.31 -6.64 -16.47
CA VAL A 279 25.03 -5.32 -15.89
C VAL A 279 23.53 -5.01 -15.85
N LEU A 280 22.82 -5.49 -16.85
CA LEU A 280 21.40 -5.29 -17.12
C LEU A 280 20.87 -6.63 -17.61
N SER A 281 20.72 -7.59 -16.71
CA SER A 281 20.09 -8.88 -17.05
C SER A 281 18.84 -8.65 -17.90
N GLY A 282 18.68 -9.41 -18.99
CA GLY A 282 17.57 -9.28 -19.96
C GLY A 282 16.15 -9.34 -19.36
N PRO A 283 15.09 -9.44 -20.18
CA PRO A 283 13.71 -9.46 -19.67
C PRO A 283 13.55 -10.55 -18.61
N SER A 284 13.57 -10.13 -17.36
CA SER A 284 13.79 -10.97 -16.19
C SER A 284 12.56 -10.93 -15.30
N ASP A 285 12.30 -12.06 -14.64
CA ASP A 285 11.28 -12.17 -13.62
C ASP A 285 11.51 -11.13 -12.50
N LEU A 286 10.45 -10.59 -11.88
CA LEU A 286 10.52 -9.61 -10.79
C LEU A 286 11.47 -10.07 -9.68
N ALA A 287 11.44 -11.35 -9.33
CA ALA A 287 12.36 -11.92 -8.35
C ALA A 287 13.85 -11.78 -8.74
N GLN A 288 14.16 -11.94 -10.02
CA GLN A 288 15.51 -11.77 -10.57
C GLN A 288 15.88 -10.29 -10.71
N GLN A 289 14.93 -9.43 -11.06
CA GLN A 289 15.11 -7.97 -11.04
C GLN A 289 15.47 -7.48 -9.62
N LEU A 290 14.80 -8.00 -8.59
CA LEU A 290 15.08 -7.67 -7.20
C LEU A 290 16.45 -8.19 -6.74
N ALA A 291 16.83 -9.39 -7.18
CA ALA A 291 18.13 -9.99 -6.85
C ALA A 291 19.30 -9.23 -7.51
N ASN A 292 19.13 -8.82 -8.78
CA ASN A 292 20.24 -8.37 -9.63
C ASN A 292 20.21 -6.88 -9.99
N GLN A 293 19.08 -6.16 -9.89
CA GLN A 293 18.91 -4.84 -10.51
C GLN A 293 18.41 -3.71 -9.58
N HIS A 294 17.80 -4.01 -8.43
CA HIS A 294 17.22 -2.97 -7.56
C HIS A 294 18.26 -2.05 -6.89
N ARG A 295 19.57 -2.34 -7.05
CA ARG A 295 20.70 -1.74 -6.33
C ARG A 295 21.94 -1.63 -7.24
N MET A 296 21.75 -1.18 -8.49
CA MET A 296 22.81 -1.17 -9.51
C MET A 296 23.98 -0.24 -9.19
N LEU A 297 23.72 0.99 -8.73
CA LEU A 297 24.77 1.96 -8.46
C LEU A 297 25.31 1.79 -7.03
N PHE A 298 26.53 1.29 -6.91
CA PHE A 298 27.25 1.24 -5.64
C PHE A 298 28.16 2.45 -5.51
N PHE A 299 27.88 3.32 -4.55
CA PHE A 299 28.74 4.46 -4.22
C PHE A 299 29.95 3.99 -3.43
N LYS A 300 31.11 4.64 -3.64
CA LYS A 300 32.36 4.29 -2.96
C LYS A 300 32.27 4.47 -1.44
N ASN A 301 31.57 5.51 -1.00
CA ASN A 301 31.42 5.89 0.40
C ASN A 301 30.18 6.79 0.58
N ALA A 302 29.95 7.19 1.83
CA ALA A 302 28.82 8.04 2.20
C ALA A 302 28.92 9.43 1.53
N GLU A 303 30.12 9.99 1.40
CA GLU A 303 30.35 11.29 0.78
C GLU A 303 29.91 11.30 -0.68
N ALA A 304 30.31 10.28 -1.44
CA ALA A 304 29.91 10.12 -2.85
C ALA A 304 28.40 9.92 -3.01
N TRP A 305 27.77 9.16 -2.09
CA TRP A 305 26.32 8.99 -2.07
C TRP A 305 25.61 10.33 -1.80
N MET A 306 26.08 11.10 -0.81
CA MET A 306 25.51 12.40 -0.45
C MET A 306 25.67 13.42 -1.58
N GLU A 307 26.83 13.48 -2.21
CA GLU A 307 27.10 14.36 -3.35
C GLU A 307 26.17 14.07 -4.54
N TYR A 308 25.95 12.79 -4.85
CA TYR A 308 24.95 12.39 -5.83
C TYR A 308 23.54 12.77 -5.39
N ALA A 309 23.17 12.48 -4.14
CA ALA A 309 21.82 12.71 -3.62
C ALA A 309 21.44 14.21 -3.64
N GLU A 310 22.38 15.10 -3.37
CA GLU A 310 22.16 16.55 -3.47
C GLU A 310 21.86 16.98 -4.91
N THR A 311 22.63 16.46 -5.86
CA THR A 311 22.56 16.86 -7.27
C THR A 311 21.41 16.21 -8.01
N PHE A 312 21.29 14.88 -7.91
CA PHE A 312 20.35 14.06 -8.70
C PHE A 312 19.37 13.25 -7.86
N GLY A 313 19.41 13.36 -6.54
CA GLY A 313 18.48 12.66 -5.65
C GLY A 313 17.31 13.50 -5.13
N THR A 314 16.43 12.83 -4.39
CA THR A 314 15.33 13.45 -3.61
C THR A 314 15.32 12.95 -2.17
N GLY A 315 15.13 13.88 -1.22
CA GLY A 315 15.06 13.56 0.20
C GLY A 315 16.43 13.31 0.83
N ASN A 316 16.43 12.78 2.05
CA ASN A 316 17.61 12.39 2.82
C ASN A 316 17.70 10.85 2.98
N VAL A 317 18.63 10.37 3.80
CA VAL A 317 18.80 8.93 4.08
C VAL A 317 17.55 8.29 4.69
N PHE A 318 16.88 8.98 5.62
CA PHE A 318 15.65 8.49 6.24
C PHE A 318 14.54 8.35 5.17
N ASP A 319 14.36 9.37 4.32
CA ASP A 319 13.39 9.32 3.22
C ASP A 319 13.70 8.18 2.24
N SER A 320 14.98 7.94 1.94
CA SER A 320 15.43 6.88 1.03
C SER A 320 15.15 5.50 1.60
N VAL A 321 15.40 5.29 2.90
CA VAL A 321 15.06 4.02 3.58
C VAL A 321 13.55 3.83 3.65
N MET A 322 12.77 4.85 4.00
CA MET A 322 11.30 4.77 4.02
C MET A 322 10.73 4.39 2.66
N HIS A 323 11.26 4.98 1.58
CA HIS A 323 10.87 4.63 0.22
C HIS A 323 11.25 3.18 -0.14
N HIS A 324 12.46 2.75 0.24
CA HIS A 324 12.90 1.36 0.04
C HIS A 324 11.98 0.35 0.75
N LEU A 325 11.54 0.65 1.97
CA LEU A 325 10.59 -0.16 2.71
C LEU A 325 9.24 -0.25 1.99
N ARG A 326 8.74 0.86 1.46
CA ARG A 326 7.50 0.88 0.66
C ARG A 326 7.61 0.03 -0.60
N ASP A 327 8.72 0.13 -1.33
CA ASP A 327 8.96 -0.69 -2.53
C ASP A 327 9.02 -2.18 -2.17
N ASN A 328 9.73 -2.53 -1.10
CA ASN A 328 9.78 -3.90 -0.60
C ASN A 328 8.40 -4.41 -0.14
N ALA A 329 7.53 -3.53 0.39
CA ALA A 329 6.19 -3.91 0.82
C ALA A 329 5.31 -4.28 -0.39
N VAL A 330 5.38 -3.49 -1.47
CA VAL A 330 4.71 -3.77 -2.75
C VAL A 330 5.20 -5.09 -3.34
N ASN A 331 6.52 -5.29 -3.38
CA ASN A 331 7.14 -6.48 -3.95
C ASN A 331 6.82 -7.74 -3.13
N ALA A 332 6.99 -7.68 -1.80
CA ALA A 332 6.68 -8.78 -0.90
C ALA A 332 5.19 -9.17 -0.97
N ALA A 333 4.27 -8.20 -0.87
CA ALA A 333 2.84 -8.48 -0.95
C ALA A 333 2.45 -9.11 -2.30
N SER A 334 2.99 -8.61 -3.41
CA SER A 334 2.71 -9.16 -4.75
C SER A 334 3.24 -10.60 -4.88
N MET A 335 4.47 -10.85 -4.43
CA MET A 335 5.12 -12.14 -4.55
C MET A 335 4.58 -13.19 -3.58
N GLU A 336 4.12 -12.79 -2.39
CA GLU A 336 3.48 -13.69 -1.43
C GLU A 336 2.19 -14.31 -1.99
N PHE A 337 1.42 -13.54 -2.78
CA PHE A 337 0.16 -13.99 -3.36
C PHE A 337 0.33 -14.63 -4.74
N MET A 338 1.24 -14.13 -5.58
CA MET A 338 1.31 -14.49 -7.00
C MET A 338 2.64 -15.14 -7.39
N GLY A 339 3.57 -15.28 -6.44
CA GLY A 339 4.86 -15.94 -6.63
C GLY A 339 5.92 -15.00 -7.19
N PRO A 340 7.12 -15.53 -7.49
CA PRO A 340 8.25 -14.78 -8.05
C PRO A 340 7.93 -13.88 -9.23
N ASN A 341 7.00 -14.31 -10.11
CA ASN A 341 6.52 -13.56 -11.27
C ASN A 341 5.02 -13.22 -11.20
N PRO A 342 4.62 -12.12 -10.53
CA PRO A 342 3.21 -11.77 -10.41
C PRO A 342 2.48 -11.56 -11.74
N GLN A 343 3.14 -10.96 -12.73
CA GLN A 343 2.52 -10.69 -14.04
C GLN A 343 2.27 -11.99 -14.81
N ALA A 344 3.31 -12.82 -14.99
CA ALA A 344 3.17 -14.07 -15.71
C ALA A 344 2.21 -15.03 -14.98
N PHE A 345 2.19 -15.01 -13.65
CA PHE A 345 1.20 -15.74 -12.85
C PHE A 345 -0.22 -15.30 -13.20
N MET A 346 -0.51 -13.99 -13.14
CA MET A 346 -1.86 -13.47 -13.38
C MET A 346 -2.33 -13.68 -14.82
N GLU A 347 -1.45 -13.54 -15.81
CA GLU A 347 -1.77 -13.83 -17.21
C GLU A 347 -2.15 -15.30 -17.42
N ARG A 348 -1.41 -16.23 -16.80
CA ARG A 348 -1.75 -17.66 -16.83
C ARG A 348 -3.03 -17.97 -16.06
N TYR A 349 -3.20 -17.35 -14.88
CA TYR A 349 -4.36 -17.59 -14.02
C TYR A 349 -5.66 -17.08 -14.65
N VAL A 350 -5.64 -15.94 -15.35
CA VAL A 350 -6.80 -15.44 -16.10
C VAL A 350 -7.22 -16.40 -17.21
N LYS A 351 -6.27 -16.97 -17.96
CA LYS A 351 -6.58 -18.00 -18.98
C LYS A 351 -7.18 -19.26 -18.35
N HIS A 352 -6.64 -19.68 -17.20
CA HIS A 352 -7.19 -20.80 -16.41
C HIS A 352 -8.63 -20.52 -15.94
N LEU A 353 -8.88 -19.32 -15.42
CA LEU A 353 -10.23 -18.89 -15.01
C LEU A 353 -11.19 -18.81 -16.20
N GLU A 354 -10.75 -18.31 -17.35
CA GLU A 354 -11.56 -18.28 -18.56
C GLU A 354 -12.03 -19.70 -18.93
N LYS A 355 -11.12 -20.67 -18.91
CA LYS A 355 -11.45 -22.09 -19.13
C LYS A 355 -12.43 -22.61 -18.08
N LYS A 356 -12.24 -22.30 -16.79
CA LYS A 356 -13.18 -22.65 -15.71
C LYS A 356 -14.57 -22.07 -15.98
N ILE A 357 -14.68 -20.80 -16.34
CA ILE A 357 -15.96 -20.13 -16.64
C ILE A 357 -16.69 -20.84 -17.78
N TRP A 358 -15.99 -21.15 -18.89
CA TRP A 358 -16.62 -21.82 -20.03
C TRP A 358 -17.08 -23.25 -19.72
N ASN A 359 -16.33 -23.94 -18.87
CA ASN A 359 -16.62 -25.32 -18.46
C ASN A 359 -17.57 -25.42 -17.25
N ASP A 360 -17.94 -24.31 -16.62
CA ASP A 360 -18.83 -24.33 -15.45
C ASP A 360 -20.26 -24.69 -15.88
N PRO A 361 -20.82 -25.84 -15.42
CA PRO A 361 -22.17 -26.25 -15.79
C PRO A 361 -23.25 -25.43 -15.09
N THR A 362 -22.91 -24.67 -14.04
CA THR A 362 -23.87 -23.84 -13.28
C THR A 362 -24.16 -22.50 -13.95
N LEU A 363 -23.39 -22.14 -14.98
CA LEU A 363 -23.53 -20.87 -15.69
C LEU A 363 -24.23 -21.05 -17.03
N THR A 364 -25.18 -20.15 -17.32
CA THR A 364 -25.77 -20.00 -18.66
C THR A 364 -24.76 -19.41 -19.66
N ASP A 365 -24.92 -19.65 -20.96
CA ASP A 365 -24.05 -19.06 -21.99
C ASP A 365 -23.94 -17.53 -21.93
N LYS A 366 -25.04 -16.86 -21.56
CA LYS A 366 -25.05 -15.41 -21.36
C LYS A 366 -24.18 -15.01 -20.17
N GLN A 367 -24.22 -15.75 -19.06
CA GLN A 367 -23.36 -15.51 -17.90
C GLN A 367 -21.90 -15.83 -18.21
N LYS A 368 -21.62 -16.91 -18.94
CA LYS A 368 -20.27 -17.27 -19.41
C LYS A 368 -19.66 -16.14 -20.24
N LYS A 369 -20.35 -15.70 -21.30
CA LYS A 369 -19.93 -14.56 -22.14
C LYS A 369 -19.73 -13.28 -21.33
N LYS A 370 -20.63 -12.97 -20.39
CA LYS A 370 -20.54 -11.77 -19.54
C LYS A 370 -19.35 -11.81 -18.58
N GLN A 371 -19.02 -12.96 -18.01
CA GLN A 371 -17.89 -13.10 -17.10
C GLN A 371 -16.56 -13.15 -17.86
N ALA A 372 -16.46 -13.99 -18.89
CA ALA A 372 -15.27 -14.09 -19.73
C ALA A 372 -14.92 -12.74 -20.39
N GLY A 373 -15.92 -12.00 -20.88
CA GLY A 373 -15.71 -10.67 -21.46
C GLY A 373 -15.22 -9.59 -20.49
N LYS A 374 -15.22 -9.84 -19.18
CA LYS A 374 -14.64 -8.94 -18.15
C LYS A 374 -13.19 -9.28 -17.80
N LEU A 375 -12.68 -10.42 -18.25
CA LEU A 375 -11.29 -10.78 -18.05
C LEU A 375 -10.40 -9.93 -18.96
N PRO A 376 -9.25 -9.46 -18.47
CA PRO A 376 -8.29 -8.73 -19.30
C PRO A 376 -7.66 -9.65 -20.34
N ARG A 377 -7.43 -9.11 -21.54
CA ARG A 377 -6.60 -9.77 -22.56
C ARG A 377 -5.10 -9.62 -22.28
N SER A 378 -4.71 -8.53 -21.62
CA SER A 378 -3.36 -8.21 -21.18
C SER A 378 -3.46 -7.31 -19.95
N PHE A 379 -2.49 -7.43 -19.05
CA PHE A 379 -2.37 -6.55 -17.87
C PHE A 379 -1.60 -5.26 -18.16
N ASP A 380 -0.86 -5.19 -19.27
CA ASP A 380 -0.17 -3.97 -19.70
C ASP A 380 -1.15 -2.91 -20.25
N GLN A 381 -2.32 -3.35 -20.71
CA GLN A 381 -3.38 -2.46 -21.19
C GLN A 381 -4.43 -2.22 -20.12
N VAL A 382 -4.79 -0.95 -19.95
CA VAL A 382 -5.82 -0.49 -19.00
C VAL A 382 -7.23 -0.69 -19.60
N ASN A 383 -7.59 -1.92 -19.92
CA ASN A 383 -8.83 -2.26 -20.64
C ASN A 383 -9.90 -2.94 -19.78
N SER A 384 -9.60 -3.31 -18.54
CA SER A 384 -10.55 -3.91 -17.60
C SER A 384 -10.31 -3.46 -16.16
N PRO A 385 -11.34 -3.44 -15.30
CA PRO A 385 -11.17 -3.13 -13.88
C PRO A 385 -10.19 -4.07 -13.15
N LEU A 386 -10.03 -5.30 -13.63
CA LEU A 386 -9.08 -6.25 -13.07
C LEU A 386 -7.64 -5.88 -13.41
N ALA A 387 -7.36 -5.49 -14.67
CA ALA A 387 -6.05 -4.99 -15.08
C ALA A 387 -5.67 -3.70 -14.32
N MET A 388 -6.62 -2.77 -14.15
CA MET A 388 -6.40 -1.57 -13.33
C MET A 388 -6.07 -1.92 -11.88
N GLY A 389 -6.81 -2.86 -11.28
CA GLY A 389 -6.59 -3.32 -9.91
C GLY A 389 -5.21 -3.94 -9.73
N PHE A 390 -4.82 -4.83 -10.65
CA PHE A 390 -3.50 -5.44 -10.68
C PHE A 390 -2.38 -4.39 -10.82
N ASN A 391 -2.52 -3.43 -11.73
CA ASN A 391 -1.53 -2.37 -11.93
C ASN A 391 -1.38 -1.46 -10.71
N LEU A 392 -2.45 -1.25 -9.92
CA LEU A 392 -2.39 -0.50 -8.67
C LEU A 392 -1.65 -1.27 -7.57
N VAL A 393 -2.00 -2.54 -7.35
CA VAL A 393 -1.40 -3.32 -6.25
C VAL A 393 0.08 -3.64 -6.51
N THR A 394 0.48 -3.75 -7.78
CA THR A 394 1.88 -3.94 -8.20
C THR A 394 2.66 -2.63 -8.36
N GLY A 395 2.05 -1.47 -8.09
CA GLY A 395 2.70 -0.16 -8.21
C GLY A 395 2.95 0.33 -9.65
N ARG A 396 2.53 -0.43 -10.68
CA ARG A 396 2.67 -0.05 -12.10
C ARG A 396 1.83 1.17 -12.48
N ALA A 397 0.70 1.37 -11.82
CA ALA A 397 -0.19 2.52 -12.02
C ALA A 397 0.42 3.84 -11.51
N ASP A 398 1.38 3.77 -10.59
CA ASP A 398 2.07 4.93 -10.01
C ASP A 398 3.28 5.35 -10.88
N ARG A 399 3.58 4.62 -11.96
CA ARG A 399 4.69 4.94 -12.88
C ARG A 399 4.25 5.98 -13.92
N PRO A 400 4.85 7.19 -13.96
CA PRO A 400 4.47 8.21 -14.92
C PRO A 400 4.88 7.82 -16.34
N HIS A 401 3.96 7.98 -17.30
CA HIS A 401 4.27 7.84 -18.73
C HIS A 401 5.11 9.03 -19.24
N ASN A 402 4.76 10.23 -18.79
CA ASN A 402 5.51 11.45 -19.04
C ASN A 402 5.72 12.20 -17.73
N TYR A 403 6.96 12.24 -17.27
CA TYR A 403 7.31 12.85 -15.99
C TYR A 403 6.95 14.35 -15.90
N ILE A 404 7.19 15.13 -16.97
CA ILE A 404 6.91 16.58 -16.97
C ILE A 404 5.39 16.82 -16.91
N GLY A 405 4.63 16.09 -17.72
CA GLY A 405 3.16 16.17 -17.70
C GLY A 405 2.58 15.77 -16.34
N ALA A 406 3.10 14.69 -15.74
CA ALA A 406 2.68 14.22 -14.43
C ALA A 406 2.96 15.25 -13.33
N LYS A 407 4.15 15.87 -13.34
CA LYS A 407 4.53 16.91 -12.38
C LYS A 407 3.66 18.17 -12.51
N ALA A 408 3.37 18.60 -13.74
CA ALA A 408 2.48 19.73 -13.99
C ALA A 408 1.05 19.44 -13.52
N GLY A 409 0.51 18.26 -13.85
CA GLY A 409 -0.80 17.82 -13.39
C GLY A 409 -0.90 17.73 -11.87
N ALA A 410 0.10 17.11 -11.22
CA ALA A 410 0.21 17.06 -9.76
C ALA A 410 0.28 18.46 -9.12
N PHE A 411 1.01 19.41 -9.72
CA PHE A 411 1.06 20.81 -9.27
C PHE A 411 -0.31 21.46 -9.31
N PHE A 412 -1.03 21.39 -10.43
CA PHE A 412 -2.36 22.00 -10.56
C PHE A 412 -3.39 21.35 -9.63
N ARG A 413 -3.39 20.02 -9.51
CA ARG A 413 -4.24 19.29 -8.56
C ARG A 413 -3.97 19.71 -7.11
N SER A 414 -2.71 19.79 -6.73
CA SER A 414 -2.31 20.20 -5.39
C SER A 414 -2.64 21.67 -5.10
N TRP A 415 -2.42 22.57 -6.07
CA TRP A 415 -2.81 23.98 -5.98
C TRP A 415 -4.31 24.14 -5.78
N THR A 416 -5.11 23.49 -6.62
CA THR A 416 -6.58 23.53 -6.52
C THR A 416 -7.06 22.92 -5.19
N SER A 417 -6.43 21.85 -4.73
CA SER A 417 -6.71 21.25 -3.42
C SER A 417 -6.52 22.24 -2.29
N MET A 418 -5.36 22.91 -2.23
CA MET A 418 -5.12 23.92 -1.22
C MET A 418 -6.14 25.06 -1.32
N ALA A 419 -6.44 25.52 -2.53
CA ALA A 419 -7.39 26.60 -2.74
C ALA A 419 -8.84 26.24 -2.35
N LYS A 420 -9.24 24.96 -2.39
CA LYS A 420 -10.61 24.53 -2.01
C LYS A 420 -10.73 24.01 -0.57
N LEU A 421 -9.66 23.47 0.01
CA LEU A 421 -9.72 22.73 1.29
C LEU A 421 -9.38 23.55 2.55
N GLY A 422 -9.31 24.89 2.47
CA GLY A 422 -8.99 25.74 3.64
C GLY A 422 -9.98 25.67 4.81
N MET A 423 -11.23 25.26 4.56
CA MET A 423 -12.26 24.98 5.59
C MET A 423 -12.62 23.49 5.68
N ALA A 424 -11.78 22.59 5.16
CA ALA A 424 -12.09 21.16 5.10
C ALA A 424 -12.21 20.52 6.49
N VAL A 425 -11.42 20.98 7.48
CA VAL A 425 -11.46 20.49 8.87
C VAL A 425 -12.84 20.61 9.51
N MET A 426 -13.64 21.61 9.13
CA MET A 426 -15.01 21.75 9.63
C MET A 426 -15.95 20.70 9.04
N SER A 427 -15.63 20.19 7.85
CA SER A 427 -16.41 19.12 7.20
C SER A 427 -16.04 17.75 7.75
N SER A 428 -14.78 17.54 8.16
CA SER A 428 -14.31 16.25 8.70
C SER A 428 -14.90 15.90 10.07
N VAL A 429 -15.68 16.80 10.68
CA VAL A 429 -16.51 16.49 11.86
C VAL A 429 -17.51 15.36 11.58
N THR A 430 -17.90 15.15 10.32
CA THR A 430 -18.78 14.02 9.95
C THR A 430 -18.08 12.65 10.06
N ASP A 431 -16.74 12.61 10.11
CA ASP A 431 -15.99 11.35 10.25
C ASP A 431 -16.18 10.69 11.61
N LEU A 432 -16.64 11.46 12.61
CA LEU A 432 -16.96 10.91 13.92
C LEU A 432 -18.09 9.87 13.81
N ALA A 433 -19.04 10.09 12.90
CA ALA A 433 -20.11 9.12 12.64
C ALA A 433 -19.58 7.83 12.03
N THR A 434 -18.66 7.91 11.07
CA THR A 434 -18.10 6.71 10.40
C THR A 434 -17.20 5.92 11.35
N ALA A 435 -16.39 6.62 12.16
CA ALA A 435 -15.57 6.02 13.19
C ALA A 435 -16.42 5.34 14.27
N ALA A 436 -17.44 6.02 14.80
CA ALA A 436 -18.34 5.45 15.80
C ALA A 436 -19.17 4.28 15.25
N ALA A 437 -19.66 4.38 14.01
CA ALA A 437 -20.36 3.30 13.33
C ALA A 437 -19.46 2.06 13.15
N ARG A 438 -18.16 2.25 12.88
CA ARG A 438 -17.23 1.13 12.76
C ARG A 438 -16.89 0.50 14.11
N LEU A 439 -16.64 1.29 15.15
CA LEU A 439 -16.44 0.77 16.52
C LEU A 439 -17.66 -0.03 17.02
N ARG A 440 -18.88 0.36 16.62
CA ARG A 440 -20.10 -0.42 16.90
C ARG A 440 -20.08 -1.81 16.26
N VAL A 441 -19.50 -1.97 15.07
CA VAL A 441 -19.35 -3.31 14.45
C VAL A 441 -18.34 -4.16 15.22
N GLN A 442 -17.43 -3.53 15.95
CA GLN A 442 -16.54 -4.18 16.90
C GLN A 442 -17.18 -4.36 18.29
N ASP A 443 -18.50 -4.19 18.44
CA ASP A 443 -19.26 -4.29 19.70
C ASP A 443 -19.03 -3.20 20.75
N MET A 444 -18.49 -2.05 20.35
CA MET A 444 -18.45 -0.89 21.23
C MET A 444 -19.81 -0.17 21.26
N PRO A 445 -20.37 0.13 22.45
CA PRO A 445 -21.58 0.94 22.56
C PRO A 445 -21.43 2.32 21.91
N LEU A 446 -22.41 2.77 21.14
CA LEU A 446 -22.33 4.05 20.41
C LEU A 446 -21.98 5.26 21.31
N PRO A 447 -22.58 5.46 22.50
CA PRO A 447 -22.22 6.58 23.36
C PRO A 447 -20.74 6.54 23.77
N GLU A 448 -20.21 5.36 24.08
CA GLU A 448 -18.80 5.15 24.41
C GLU A 448 -17.91 5.41 23.19
N SER A 449 -18.31 4.94 22.01
CA SER A 449 -17.60 5.22 20.75
C SER A 449 -17.47 6.72 20.50
N TYR A 450 -18.59 7.48 20.56
CA TYR A 450 -18.55 8.93 20.37
C TYR A 450 -17.77 9.63 21.47
N ALA A 451 -17.97 9.26 22.73
CA ALA A 451 -17.27 9.87 23.86
C ALA A 451 -15.76 9.65 23.78
N GLY A 452 -15.32 8.43 23.46
CA GLY A 452 -13.90 8.09 23.32
C GLY A 452 -13.24 8.81 22.14
N ILE A 453 -13.89 8.87 20.96
CA ILE A 453 -13.36 9.61 19.82
C ILE A 453 -13.27 11.11 20.14
N LEU A 454 -14.33 11.70 20.70
CA LEU A 454 -14.33 13.12 21.09
C LEU A 454 -13.25 13.39 22.14
N HIS A 455 -13.12 12.52 23.14
CA HIS A 455 -12.08 12.65 24.15
C HIS A 455 -10.69 12.64 23.52
N GLY A 456 -10.34 11.65 22.70
CA GLY A 456 -9.02 11.58 22.07
C GLY A 456 -8.72 12.71 21.07
N LEU A 457 -9.75 13.32 20.46
CA LEU A 457 -9.56 14.50 19.60
C LEU A 457 -9.20 15.76 20.39
N PHE A 458 -9.82 15.95 21.55
CA PHE A 458 -9.62 17.11 22.42
C PHE A 458 -8.59 16.87 23.53
N GLU A 459 -8.12 15.63 23.70
CA GLU A 459 -6.98 15.31 24.54
C GLU A 459 -5.75 16.11 24.05
N GLY A 460 -4.87 16.43 25.00
CA GLY A 460 -3.67 17.22 24.76
C GLY A 460 -2.64 16.46 23.90
N LYS A 461 -1.38 16.48 24.33
CA LYS A 461 -0.38 15.63 23.69
C LYS A 461 -0.61 14.20 24.14
N LEU A 462 -0.65 13.27 23.18
CA LEU A 462 -0.69 11.85 23.47
C LEU A 462 0.58 11.47 24.26
N PRO A 463 0.46 10.73 25.37
CA PRO A 463 1.61 10.21 26.12
C PRO A 463 2.55 9.39 25.23
N HIS A 464 3.85 9.38 25.54
CA HIS A 464 4.87 8.66 24.76
C HIS A 464 4.52 7.17 24.59
N GLU A 465 4.06 6.50 25.64
CA GLU A 465 3.67 5.09 25.63
C GLU A 465 2.49 4.81 24.68
N LYS A 466 1.45 5.66 24.69
CA LYS A 466 0.31 5.53 23.74
C LYS A 466 0.73 5.84 22.30
N LYS A 467 1.71 6.73 22.12
CA LYS A 467 2.26 7.08 20.82
C LYS A 467 3.08 5.93 20.24
N GLU A 468 3.85 5.25 21.07
CA GLU A 468 4.54 4.00 20.72
C GLU A 468 3.54 2.93 20.27
N ILE A 469 2.48 2.68 21.05
CA ILE A 469 1.42 1.73 20.67
C ILE A 469 0.76 2.13 19.35
N ALA A 470 0.47 3.42 19.15
CA ALA A 470 -0.09 3.92 17.89
C ALA A 470 0.83 3.61 16.69
N TYR A 471 2.14 3.75 16.86
CA TYR A 471 3.13 3.41 15.84
C TYR A 471 3.17 1.91 15.54
N LEU A 472 3.07 1.05 16.56
CA LEU A 472 2.95 -0.40 16.37
C LEU A 472 1.65 -0.81 15.68
N LEU A 473 0.58 -0.02 15.83
CA LEU A 473 -0.69 -0.19 15.10
C LEU A 473 -0.65 0.39 13.68
N GLY A 474 0.48 0.98 13.25
CA GLY A 474 0.65 1.54 11.92
C GLY A 474 -0.05 2.88 11.70
N VAL A 475 -0.23 3.69 12.75
CA VAL A 475 -0.92 4.99 12.69
C VAL A 475 -0.17 6.09 13.46
N GLY A 476 -0.55 7.35 13.27
CA GLY A 476 0.00 8.47 14.05
C GLY A 476 1.29 9.08 13.48
N PHE A 477 1.68 8.70 12.26
CA PHE A 477 2.87 9.23 11.59
C PHE A 477 2.66 9.58 10.12
N ASP A 478 1.41 9.61 9.66
CA ASP A 478 1.04 10.00 8.29
C ASP A 478 1.61 11.38 7.93
N GLY A 479 1.62 12.32 8.89
CA GLY A 479 2.19 13.65 8.68
C GLY A 479 3.71 13.74 8.67
N MET A 480 4.39 12.73 9.18
CA MET A 480 5.84 12.61 9.04
C MET A 480 6.22 12.01 7.67
N MET A 481 5.43 11.06 7.17
CA MET A 481 5.67 10.40 5.87
C MET A 481 5.24 11.25 4.67
N GLY A 482 4.63 12.41 4.89
CA GLY A 482 4.11 13.27 3.81
C GLY A 482 2.83 12.74 3.15
N ASP A 483 2.25 11.66 3.68
CA ASP A 483 1.14 10.89 3.08
C ASP A 483 -0.27 11.38 3.45
N ILE A 484 -0.38 12.46 4.24
CA ILE A 484 -1.67 13.01 4.73
C ILE A 484 -2.66 13.32 3.59
N HIS A 485 -2.16 13.68 2.41
CA HIS A 485 -3.00 14.04 1.27
C HIS A 485 -3.70 12.84 0.65
N ALA A 486 -3.31 11.59 0.94
CA ALA A 486 -3.90 10.36 0.41
C ALA A 486 -5.43 10.31 0.56
N ARG A 487 -5.96 10.94 1.61
CA ARG A 487 -7.40 11.04 1.86
C ARG A 487 -8.19 11.82 0.79
N PHE A 488 -7.58 12.85 0.19
CA PHE A 488 -8.20 13.68 -0.85
C PHE A 488 -7.52 13.49 -2.22
N MET A 489 -6.26 13.06 -2.25
CA MET A 489 -5.35 12.91 -3.39
C MET A 489 -4.55 11.62 -3.18
N ALA A 490 -5.01 10.49 -3.67
CA ALA A 490 -4.37 9.21 -3.46
C ALA A 490 -3.19 8.93 -4.42
N GLU A 491 -2.51 9.97 -4.92
CA GLU A 491 -1.58 9.87 -6.06
C GLU A 491 -0.49 10.95 -6.07
N ASP A 492 0.62 10.65 -6.75
CA ASP A 492 1.78 11.47 -7.14
C ASP A 492 1.95 12.78 -6.37
N GLN A 493 2.83 12.72 -5.36
CA GLN A 493 3.23 13.90 -4.62
C GLN A 493 4.09 14.82 -5.48
N VAL A 494 3.79 16.12 -5.46
CA VAL A 494 4.72 17.12 -5.98
C VAL A 494 5.95 17.14 -5.07
N HIS A 495 7.15 17.10 -5.63
CA HIS A 495 8.40 17.09 -4.86
C HIS A 495 8.98 18.50 -4.64
N GLY A 496 9.86 18.61 -3.64
CA GLY A 496 10.61 19.83 -3.35
C GLY A 496 9.82 20.90 -2.58
N LYS A 497 10.17 22.17 -2.78
CA LYS A 497 9.63 23.32 -1.99
C LYS A 497 8.11 23.46 -2.03
N PHE A 498 7.49 23.08 -3.15
CA PHE A 498 6.03 23.13 -3.27
C PHE A 498 5.34 22.08 -2.39
N SER A 499 5.92 20.88 -2.25
CA SER A 499 5.46 19.86 -1.30
C SER A 499 5.43 20.40 0.12
N ALA A 500 6.50 21.08 0.54
CA ALA A 500 6.60 21.69 1.86
C ALA A 500 5.54 22.79 2.08
N ALA A 501 5.26 23.61 1.06
CA ALA A 501 4.20 24.61 1.11
C ALA A 501 2.82 23.96 1.25
N GLN A 502 2.57 22.88 0.52
CA GLN A 502 1.32 22.12 0.61
C GLN A 502 1.15 21.48 2.00
N GLN A 503 2.14 20.76 2.50
CA GLN A 503 2.11 20.18 3.84
C GLN A 503 1.87 21.27 4.91
N THR A 504 2.54 22.41 4.78
CA THR A 504 2.35 23.57 5.67
C THR A 504 0.91 24.08 5.60
N PHE A 505 0.33 24.21 4.40
CA PHE A 505 -1.06 24.63 4.24
C PHE A 505 -2.03 23.70 4.97
N PHE A 506 -1.91 22.38 4.81
CA PHE A 506 -2.83 21.42 5.43
C PHE A 506 -2.61 21.25 6.94
N LYS A 507 -1.38 21.47 7.41
CA LYS A 507 -1.10 21.60 8.83
C LYS A 507 -1.76 22.86 9.40
N LEU A 508 -1.56 24.01 8.75
CA LEU A 508 -2.17 25.27 9.15
C LEU A 508 -3.70 25.25 9.06
N SER A 509 -4.29 24.47 8.15
CA SER A 509 -5.75 24.32 8.09
C SER A 509 -6.32 23.46 9.23
N GLY A 510 -5.46 22.74 9.97
CA GLY A 510 -5.81 21.82 11.05
C GLY A 510 -6.29 20.44 10.57
N LEU A 511 -6.33 20.21 9.26
CA LEU A 511 -6.84 18.96 8.68
C LEU A 511 -5.92 17.77 8.95
N THR A 512 -4.60 18.00 8.93
CA THR A 512 -3.58 17.01 9.29
C THR A 512 -3.80 16.52 10.72
N ASP A 513 -3.78 17.45 11.68
CA ASP A 513 -3.88 17.12 13.10
C ASP A 513 -5.22 16.44 13.42
N TRP A 514 -6.33 16.90 12.82
CA TRP A 514 -7.64 16.27 12.95
C TRP A 514 -7.63 14.81 12.46
N THR A 515 -7.13 14.57 11.25
CA THR A 515 -7.14 13.24 10.63
C THR A 515 -6.24 12.27 11.39
N GLU A 516 -5.03 12.69 11.75
CA GLU A 516 -4.05 11.88 12.47
C GLU A 516 -4.53 11.53 13.87
N ARG A 517 -5.09 12.50 14.62
CA ARG A 517 -5.69 12.24 15.94
C ARG A 517 -6.89 11.30 15.86
N ASN A 518 -7.77 11.46 14.87
CA ASN A 518 -8.93 10.58 14.71
C ASN A 518 -8.49 9.14 14.42
N ARG A 519 -7.53 8.95 13.49
CA ARG A 519 -6.96 7.63 13.16
C ARG A 519 -6.29 6.98 14.37
N THR A 520 -5.45 7.75 15.07
CA THR A 520 -4.74 7.29 16.27
C THR A 520 -5.72 6.90 17.38
N THR A 521 -6.70 7.76 17.66
CA THR A 521 -7.73 7.50 18.67
C THR A 521 -8.54 6.26 18.33
N PHE A 522 -8.99 6.14 17.07
CA PHE A 522 -9.72 4.96 16.61
C PHE A 522 -8.90 3.68 16.78
N ALA A 523 -7.64 3.67 16.35
CA ALA A 523 -6.77 2.50 16.43
C ALA A 523 -6.53 2.08 17.88
N LEU A 524 -6.23 3.05 18.77
CA LEU A 524 -6.05 2.81 20.20
C LEU A 524 -7.35 2.27 20.85
N MET A 525 -8.50 2.83 20.50
CA MET A 525 -9.80 2.34 20.99
C MET A 525 -10.09 0.92 20.49
N SER A 526 -9.80 0.63 19.23
CA SER A 526 -9.99 -0.70 18.63
C SER A 526 -9.07 -1.74 19.27
N SER A 527 -7.78 -1.40 19.47
CA SER A 527 -6.81 -2.24 20.17
C SER A 527 -7.17 -2.50 21.64
N ALA A 528 -7.53 -1.45 22.39
CA ALA A 528 -7.98 -1.60 23.77
C ALA A 528 -9.27 -2.43 23.87
N HIS A 529 -10.19 -2.26 22.92
CA HIS A 529 -11.41 -3.05 22.87
C HIS A 529 -11.11 -4.52 22.54
N MET A 530 -10.20 -4.80 21.60
CA MET A 530 -9.75 -6.18 21.32
C MET A 530 -9.10 -6.81 22.55
N ALA A 531 -8.25 -6.08 23.28
CA ALA A 531 -7.63 -6.54 24.53
C ALA A 531 -8.67 -6.84 25.62
N MET A 532 -9.72 -6.02 25.74
CA MET A 532 -10.82 -6.30 26.66
C MET A 532 -11.58 -7.57 26.26
N ARG A 533 -11.81 -7.77 24.96
CA ARG A 533 -12.53 -8.94 24.43
C ARG A 533 -11.72 -10.21 24.43
N SER A 534 -10.39 -10.15 24.39
CA SER A 534 -9.51 -11.33 24.42
C SER A 534 -9.70 -12.19 25.68
N LYS A 535 -10.30 -11.63 26.74
CA LYS A 535 -10.74 -12.36 27.94
C LYS A 535 -11.95 -13.28 27.73
N GLN A 536 -12.60 -13.23 26.56
CA GLN A 536 -13.79 -14.00 26.23
C GLN A 536 -13.48 -15.11 25.21
N ASP A 537 -14.05 -16.30 25.44
CA ASP A 537 -14.01 -17.39 24.47
C ASP A 537 -14.69 -16.98 23.15
N TRP A 538 -14.24 -17.56 22.04
CA TRP A 538 -14.75 -17.27 20.69
C TRP A 538 -16.30 -17.34 20.59
N ALA A 539 -16.91 -18.34 21.21
CA ALA A 539 -18.37 -18.52 21.22
C ALA A 539 -19.13 -17.39 21.95
N LYS A 540 -18.48 -16.71 22.91
CA LYS A 540 -19.07 -15.61 23.70
C LYS A 540 -18.95 -14.24 23.03
N LEU A 541 -18.09 -14.10 22.01
CA LEU A 541 -18.03 -12.90 21.18
C LEU A 541 -19.36 -12.69 20.45
N SER A 542 -19.73 -11.45 20.12
CA SER A 542 -20.92 -11.26 19.29
C SER A 542 -20.70 -11.82 17.87
N GLU A 543 -21.80 -12.10 17.19
CA GLU A 543 -21.76 -12.49 15.78
C GLU A 543 -21.09 -11.42 14.90
N ARG A 544 -21.30 -10.12 15.18
CA ARG A 544 -20.73 -9.02 14.38
C ARG A 544 -19.21 -8.94 14.51
N PHE A 545 -18.71 -9.04 15.74
CA PHE A 545 -17.27 -8.97 15.98
C PHE A 545 -16.55 -10.22 15.46
N ARG A 546 -17.09 -11.43 15.71
CA ARG A 546 -16.58 -12.66 15.09
C ARG A 546 -16.51 -12.55 13.57
N SER A 547 -17.56 -12.02 12.94
CA SER A 547 -17.61 -11.89 11.50
C SER A 547 -16.55 -10.91 10.96
N THR A 548 -16.27 -9.84 11.71
CA THR A 548 -15.20 -8.90 11.39
C THR A 548 -13.83 -9.56 11.53
N LEU A 549 -13.59 -10.34 12.59
CA LEU A 549 -12.35 -11.12 12.75
C LEU A 549 -12.16 -12.13 11.60
N LEU A 550 -13.21 -12.87 11.24
CA LEU A 550 -13.18 -13.85 10.15
C LEU A 550 -12.92 -13.21 8.78
N GLN A 551 -13.43 -12.00 8.55
CA GLN A 551 -13.16 -11.22 7.33
C GLN A 551 -11.65 -10.98 7.14
N HIS A 552 -10.92 -10.78 8.24
CA HIS A 552 -9.46 -10.59 8.29
C HIS A 552 -8.67 -11.90 8.43
N GLY A 553 -9.34 -13.06 8.39
CA GLY A 553 -8.69 -14.36 8.56
C GLY A 553 -8.29 -14.69 10.01
N ILE A 554 -8.78 -13.92 10.99
CA ILE A 554 -8.69 -14.23 12.42
C ILE A 554 -9.88 -15.15 12.75
N ASP A 555 -9.62 -16.45 12.75
CA ASP A 555 -10.60 -17.45 13.19
C ASP A 555 -10.36 -17.88 14.64
N GLU A 556 -11.15 -18.83 15.13
CA GLU A 556 -11.08 -19.31 16.52
C GLU A 556 -9.66 -19.77 16.92
N ARG A 557 -8.90 -20.34 15.97
CA ARG A 557 -7.53 -20.79 16.26
C ARG A 557 -6.58 -19.61 16.44
N THR A 558 -6.66 -18.61 15.56
CA THR A 558 -5.92 -17.36 15.73
C THR A 558 -6.36 -16.63 17.00
N TRP A 559 -7.66 -16.61 17.30
CA TRP A 559 -8.20 -15.98 18.50
C TRP A 559 -7.58 -16.55 19.77
N LYS A 560 -7.47 -17.88 19.91
CA LYS A 560 -6.79 -18.51 21.06
C LYS A 560 -5.37 -17.99 21.28
N ALA A 561 -4.61 -17.75 20.22
CA ALA A 561 -3.29 -17.12 20.33
C ALA A 561 -3.39 -15.64 20.73
N VAL A 562 -4.39 -14.90 20.23
CA VAL A 562 -4.65 -13.51 20.66
C VAL A 562 -4.96 -13.40 22.16
N GLN A 563 -5.63 -14.40 22.74
CA GLN A 563 -5.94 -14.42 24.18
C GLN A 563 -4.70 -14.54 25.08
N THR A 564 -3.57 -15.02 24.54
CA THR A 564 -2.31 -15.21 25.28
C THR A 564 -1.24 -14.18 24.92
N LEU A 565 -1.57 -13.17 24.11
CA LEU A 565 -0.62 -12.10 23.80
C LEU A 565 -0.30 -11.29 25.05
N GLU A 566 0.96 -10.91 25.18
CA GLU A 566 1.37 -9.89 26.14
C GLU A 566 0.73 -8.56 25.74
N LEU A 567 -0.06 -7.99 26.66
CA LEU A 567 -0.74 -6.72 26.44
C LEU A 567 0.17 -5.58 26.87
N HIS A 568 0.28 -4.55 26.04
CA HIS A 568 0.88 -3.29 26.48
C HIS A 568 -0.10 -2.59 27.42
N GLU A 569 0.27 -2.34 28.68
CA GLU A 569 -0.60 -1.67 29.64
C GLU A 569 -0.22 -0.20 29.80
N VAL A 570 -1.17 0.70 29.58
CA VAL A 570 -1.02 2.15 29.81
C VAL A 570 -2.25 2.67 30.52
N ASP A 571 -2.06 3.42 31.61
CA ASP A 571 -3.16 3.96 32.44
C ASP A 571 -4.19 2.88 32.89
N GLY A 572 -3.72 1.65 33.16
CA GLY A 572 -4.59 0.53 33.55
C GLY A 572 -5.45 -0.04 32.41
N LYS A 573 -5.16 0.33 31.15
CA LYS A 573 -5.78 -0.24 29.95
C LYS A 573 -4.76 -1.08 29.19
N GLY A 574 -5.12 -2.32 28.89
CA GLY A 574 -4.32 -3.20 28.02
C GLY A 574 -4.60 -2.93 26.54
N TYR A 575 -3.57 -3.07 25.70
CA TYR A 575 -3.60 -2.89 24.26
C TYR A 575 -2.98 -4.10 23.56
N VAL A 576 -3.66 -4.61 22.53
CA VAL A 576 -3.10 -5.64 21.62
C VAL A 576 -2.28 -4.94 20.55
N THR A 577 -1.02 -5.33 20.39
CA THR A 577 -0.14 -4.89 19.29
C THR A 577 0.20 -6.08 18.39
N PRO A 578 0.35 -5.89 17.06
CA PRO A 578 0.76 -6.97 16.17
C PRO A 578 2.09 -7.61 16.56
N GLU A 579 3.04 -6.81 17.04
CA GLU A 579 4.38 -7.25 17.42
C GLU A 579 4.38 -8.25 18.59
N ALA A 580 3.40 -8.20 19.49
CA ALA A 580 3.25 -9.14 20.60
C ALA A 580 3.21 -10.61 20.13
N ALA A 581 2.82 -10.88 18.87
CA ALA A 581 2.79 -12.22 18.31
C ALA A 581 4.18 -12.89 18.24
N LYS A 582 5.27 -12.11 18.23
CA LYS A 582 6.66 -12.63 18.23
C LYS A 582 7.01 -13.31 19.56
N PHE A 583 6.35 -12.91 20.64
CA PHE A 583 6.63 -13.37 22.00
C PHE A 583 5.69 -14.50 22.45
N LEU A 584 4.82 -15.00 21.57
CA LEU A 584 3.98 -16.17 21.86
C LEU A 584 4.84 -17.39 22.23
N SER A 585 4.45 -18.07 23.30
CA SER A 585 5.10 -19.30 23.75
C SER A 585 5.01 -20.40 22.70
N ASP A 586 6.01 -21.27 22.69
CA ASP A 586 6.06 -22.41 21.77
C ASP A 586 4.82 -23.32 21.90
N GLU A 587 4.25 -23.45 23.10
CA GLU A 587 3.05 -24.26 23.36
C GLU A 587 1.83 -23.74 22.61
N VAL A 588 1.59 -22.42 22.66
CA VAL A 588 0.48 -21.78 21.94
C VAL A 588 0.68 -21.90 20.43
N VAL A 589 1.93 -21.68 19.98
CA VAL A 589 2.26 -21.77 18.56
C VAL A 589 2.15 -23.21 18.04
N ASP A 590 2.55 -24.21 18.84
CA ASP A 590 2.40 -25.63 18.52
C ASP A 590 0.93 -26.02 18.36
N ALA A 591 0.05 -25.55 19.25
CA ALA A 591 -1.39 -25.73 19.12
C ALA A 591 -1.94 -25.07 17.84
N TYR A 592 -1.38 -23.92 17.44
CA TYR A 592 -1.76 -23.22 16.20
C TYR A 592 -1.36 -24.00 14.93
N ILE A 593 -0.15 -24.59 14.92
CA ILE A 593 0.40 -25.30 13.77
C ILE A 593 0.03 -26.79 13.73
N ALA A 594 -0.53 -27.35 14.80
CA ALA A 594 -0.80 -28.80 14.92
C ALA A 594 -1.45 -29.42 13.67
N PRO A 595 -2.47 -28.81 13.02
CA PRO A 595 -3.03 -29.39 11.78
C PRO A 595 -2.06 -29.40 10.60
N LYS A 596 -1.24 -28.35 10.43
CA LYS A 596 -0.21 -28.31 9.38
C LYS A 596 0.94 -29.27 9.68
N LEU A 597 1.23 -29.50 10.96
CA LEU A 597 2.25 -30.45 11.39
C LEU A 597 1.78 -31.88 11.14
N ALA A 598 0.52 -32.19 11.45
CA ALA A 598 -0.09 -33.49 11.16
C ALA A 598 -0.18 -33.80 9.65
N GLU A 599 -0.51 -32.80 8.82
CA GLU A 599 -0.46 -32.94 7.36
C GLU A 599 0.96 -33.28 6.88
N TYR A 600 1.98 -32.65 7.46
CA TYR A 600 3.38 -32.93 7.11
C TYR A 600 3.86 -34.28 7.64
N GLU A 601 3.44 -34.68 8.84
CA GLU A 601 3.72 -36.00 9.41
C GLU A 601 3.15 -37.11 8.51
N ALA A 602 1.90 -36.97 8.07
CA ALA A 602 1.27 -37.90 7.12
C ALA A 602 2.03 -37.95 5.79
N PHE A 603 2.54 -36.81 5.30
CA PHE A 603 3.40 -36.77 4.12
C PHE A 603 4.71 -37.54 4.34
N VAL A 604 5.41 -37.31 5.46
CA VAL A 604 6.67 -38.00 5.78
C VAL A 604 6.43 -39.52 5.89
N GLN A 605 5.33 -39.94 6.52
CA GLN A 605 4.92 -41.34 6.60
C GLN A 605 4.68 -41.96 5.22
N ASP A 606 3.95 -41.28 4.34
CA ASP A 606 3.70 -41.74 2.97
C ASP A 606 5.01 -41.87 2.15
N GLN A 607 5.91 -40.89 2.26
CA GLN A 607 7.23 -40.95 1.62
C GLN A 607 8.05 -42.14 2.13
N TRP A 608 8.06 -42.37 3.44
CA TRP A 608 8.76 -43.50 4.04
C TRP A 608 8.24 -44.84 3.53
N LEU A 609 6.92 -45.03 3.50
CA LEU A 609 6.28 -46.26 3.01
C LEU A 609 6.59 -46.53 1.53
N LYS A 610 6.66 -45.47 0.70
CA LYS A 610 7.03 -45.57 -0.73
C LYS A 610 8.48 -46.02 -0.91
N HIS A 611 9.43 -45.44 -0.18
CA HIS A 611 10.85 -45.81 -0.28
C HIS A 611 11.16 -47.21 0.25
N HIS A 612 10.42 -47.68 1.27
CA HIS A 612 10.65 -48.99 1.89
C HIS A 612 9.82 -50.13 1.27
N LYS A 613 9.19 -49.91 0.10
CA LYS A 613 8.47 -50.90 -0.73
C LYS A 613 7.44 -51.77 0.02
N LYS A 614 6.91 -51.35 1.18
CA LYS A 614 5.80 -52.04 1.84
C LYS A 614 4.48 -51.57 1.21
N LYS A 615 4.08 -52.18 0.08
CA LYS A 615 2.70 -52.02 -0.43
C LYS A 615 1.75 -52.77 0.51
N GLY A 616 1.10 -52.03 1.42
CA GLY A 616 0.06 -52.56 2.31
C GLY A 616 0.54 -53.17 3.62
N GLY A 617 1.71 -52.78 4.13
CA GLY A 617 2.18 -53.17 5.47
C GLY A 617 1.94 -52.09 6.52
N ASP A 618 1.64 -52.50 7.75
CA ASP A 618 1.46 -51.60 8.89
C ASP A 618 2.64 -50.63 9.07
N THR A 619 2.30 -49.40 9.44
CA THR A 619 3.26 -48.36 9.80
C THR A 619 4.20 -48.92 10.88
N PRO A 620 5.53 -48.89 10.71
CA PRO A 620 6.44 -49.47 11.68
C PRO A 620 6.65 -48.48 12.84
N VAL A 621 5.58 -48.20 13.59
CA VAL A 621 5.53 -47.19 14.67
C VAL A 621 6.57 -47.51 15.77
N ASP A 622 6.97 -48.77 15.89
CA ASP A 622 7.96 -49.24 16.87
C ASP A 622 9.38 -49.41 16.29
N ASP A 623 9.62 -49.10 15.01
CA ASP A 623 10.96 -49.15 14.41
C ASP A 623 11.76 -47.89 14.81
N PRO A 624 12.86 -48.02 15.57
CA PRO A 624 13.63 -46.87 16.04
C PRO A 624 14.18 -45.98 14.92
N VAL A 625 14.45 -46.56 13.73
CA VAL A 625 14.95 -45.81 12.57
C VAL A 625 13.83 -44.97 11.95
N TYR A 626 12.62 -45.52 11.89
CA TYR A 626 11.45 -44.79 11.43
C TYR A 626 11.10 -43.64 12.38
N VAL A 627 11.05 -43.92 13.69
CA VAL A 627 10.76 -42.92 14.72
C VAL A 627 11.79 -41.78 14.66
N MET A 628 13.08 -42.10 14.62
CA MET A 628 14.14 -41.10 14.50
C MET A 628 14.06 -40.28 13.20
N HIS A 629 13.72 -40.92 12.07
CA HIS A 629 13.54 -40.22 10.79
C HIS A 629 12.39 -39.22 10.84
N VAL A 630 11.23 -39.64 11.35
CA VAL A 630 10.05 -38.80 11.52
C VAL A 630 10.38 -37.65 12.47
N ASP A 631 10.95 -37.92 13.65
CA ASP A 631 11.28 -36.90 14.65
C ASP A 631 12.22 -35.83 14.09
N MET A 632 13.26 -36.21 13.35
CA MET A 632 14.21 -35.27 12.76
C MET A 632 13.55 -34.36 11.70
N GLN A 633 12.70 -34.91 10.84
CA GLN A 633 11.97 -34.14 9.82
C GLN A 633 10.94 -33.21 10.48
N LEU A 634 10.20 -33.73 11.46
CA LEU A 634 9.21 -32.97 12.22
C LEU A 634 9.85 -31.83 13.00
N HIS A 635 11.02 -32.03 13.62
CA HIS A 635 11.69 -30.99 14.42
C HIS A 635 12.07 -29.77 13.56
N LYS A 636 12.80 -29.97 12.45
CA LYS A 636 13.17 -28.87 11.53
C LYS A 636 11.93 -28.17 10.97
N ARG A 637 10.91 -28.95 10.60
CA ARG A 637 9.66 -28.40 10.08
C ARG A 637 8.88 -27.62 11.13
N ARG A 638 8.86 -28.10 12.38
CA ARG A 638 8.17 -27.46 13.51
C ARG A 638 8.74 -26.07 13.76
N GLU A 639 10.06 -25.92 13.83
CA GLU A 639 10.70 -24.61 14.00
C GLU A 639 10.34 -23.63 12.86
N ALA A 640 10.44 -24.08 11.61
CA ALA A 640 10.05 -23.25 10.46
C ALA A 640 8.56 -22.88 10.47
N LEU A 641 7.69 -23.80 10.91
CA LEU A 641 6.25 -23.57 11.06
C LEU A 641 5.95 -22.62 12.22
N ARG A 642 6.69 -22.69 13.33
CA ARG A 642 6.56 -21.78 14.48
C ARG A 642 6.87 -20.35 14.08
N GLU A 643 8.00 -20.13 13.42
CA GLU A 643 8.37 -18.81 12.89
C GLU A 643 7.31 -18.27 11.91
N ALA A 644 6.85 -19.13 10.99
CA ALA A 644 5.80 -18.76 10.04
C ALA A 644 4.45 -18.47 10.72
N ALA A 645 4.12 -19.15 11.82
CA ALA A 645 2.89 -18.96 12.57
C ALA A 645 2.88 -17.65 13.35
N ARG A 646 3.95 -17.32 14.07
CA ARG A 646 4.10 -16.01 14.74
C ARG A 646 3.94 -14.87 13.74
N MET A 647 4.59 -15.01 12.58
CA MET A 647 4.49 -14.04 11.50
C MET A 647 3.09 -13.96 10.89
N ASP A 648 2.41 -15.08 10.66
CA ASP A 648 1.01 -15.11 10.18
C ASP A 648 0.04 -14.43 11.15
N ILE A 649 0.24 -14.60 12.47
CA ILE A 649 -0.58 -13.94 13.49
C ILE A 649 -0.29 -12.43 13.52
N GLU A 650 0.99 -12.02 13.51
CA GLU A 650 1.41 -10.61 13.41
C GLU A 650 0.79 -9.96 12.16
N ASP A 651 0.88 -10.63 11.02
CA ASP A 651 0.36 -10.18 9.73
C ASP A 651 -1.17 -9.99 9.75
N LYS A 652 -1.91 -10.93 10.35
CA LYS A 652 -3.38 -10.83 10.50
C LYS A 652 -3.79 -9.68 11.41
N LEU A 653 -3.08 -9.48 12.53
CA LEU A 653 -3.37 -8.40 13.47
C LEU A 653 -3.03 -7.02 12.87
N GLY A 654 -1.89 -6.90 12.20
CA GLY A 654 -1.50 -5.66 11.51
C GLY A 654 -2.50 -5.29 10.41
N ALA A 655 -2.87 -6.25 9.55
CA ALA A 655 -3.88 -6.05 8.52
C ALA A 655 -5.24 -5.68 9.10
N TYR A 656 -5.65 -6.31 10.21
CA TYR A 656 -6.87 -5.96 10.94
C TYR A 656 -6.84 -4.49 11.37
N PHE A 657 -5.86 -4.06 12.18
CA PHE A 657 -5.87 -2.71 12.75
C PHE A 657 -5.77 -1.62 11.68
N ILE A 658 -4.95 -1.83 10.66
CA ILE A 658 -4.78 -0.85 9.58
C ILE A 658 -6.04 -0.75 8.72
N ASP A 659 -6.63 -1.87 8.30
CA ASP A 659 -7.86 -1.82 7.49
C ASP A 659 -9.04 -1.29 8.30
N GLU A 660 -9.21 -1.72 9.55
CA GLU A 660 -10.28 -1.24 10.44
C GLU A 660 -10.15 0.26 10.70
N THR A 661 -8.94 0.78 10.87
CA THR A 661 -8.70 2.22 11.05
C THR A 661 -9.00 3.00 9.78
N ASN A 662 -8.56 2.49 8.62
CA ASN A 662 -8.89 3.07 7.32
C ASN A 662 -10.40 2.99 7.01
N TYR A 663 -11.11 2.05 7.65
CA TYR A 663 -12.57 1.92 7.64
C TYR A 663 -13.24 2.98 8.49
N GLY A 664 -12.85 3.12 9.75
CA GLY A 664 -13.43 4.10 10.67
C GLY A 664 -13.17 5.54 10.21
N VAL A 665 -11.93 5.83 9.85
CA VAL A 665 -11.50 7.11 9.30
C VAL A 665 -11.18 6.92 7.82
N ILE A 666 -12.15 7.26 6.97
CA ILE A 666 -12.15 6.91 5.55
C ILE A 666 -10.91 7.45 4.84
N VAL A 667 -10.08 6.51 4.40
CA VAL A 667 -9.00 6.72 3.43
C VAL A 667 -9.34 5.95 2.15
N PRO A 668 -9.20 6.54 0.96
CA PRO A 668 -9.30 5.82 -0.30
C PRO A 668 -8.27 4.69 -0.39
N ASP A 669 -8.75 3.46 -0.56
CA ASP A 669 -7.93 2.26 -0.83
C ASP A 669 -7.70 2.06 -2.33
N GLU A 670 -6.94 1.05 -2.73
CA GLU A 670 -6.69 0.73 -4.14
C GLU A 670 -7.98 0.46 -4.92
N ARG A 671 -9.03 -0.09 -4.28
CA ARG A 671 -10.35 -0.28 -4.89
C ARG A 671 -11.00 1.04 -5.27
N THR A 672 -10.84 2.07 -4.44
CA THR A 672 -11.29 3.43 -4.74
C THR A 672 -10.37 4.09 -5.79
N ARG A 673 -9.04 3.96 -5.63
CA ARG A 673 -8.02 4.54 -6.53
C ARG A 673 -8.13 4.05 -7.97
N ARG A 674 -8.58 2.81 -8.18
CA ARG A 674 -8.87 2.26 -9.51
C ARG A 674 -9.73 3.19 -10.34
N TRP A 675 -10.77 3.75 -9.72
CA TRP A 675 -11.69 4.63 -10.42
C TRP A 675 -11.14 6.05 -10.51
N GLN A 676 -10.34 6.48 -9.53
CA GLN A 676 -9.75 7.81 -9.53
C GLN A 676 -8.77 8.04 -10.68
N THR A 677 -7.88 7.08 -10.90
CA THR A 677 -6.93 7.08 -12.02
C THR A 677 -7.56 6.63 -13.34
N ALA A 678 -8.72 5.94 -13.29
CA ALA A 678 -9.21 5.07 -14.35
C ALA A 678 -8.17 4.04 -14.84
N GLY A 679 -7.16 3.75 -14.00
CA GLY A 679 -5.95 2.98 -14.30
C GLY A 679 -5.00 3.60 -15.32
N LEU A 680 -5.25 4.81 -15.81
CA LEU A 680 -4.39 5.51 -16.77
C LEU A 680 -3.11 5.98 -16.08
N GLN A 681 -1.98 5.90 -16.78
CA GLN A 681 -0.69 6.35 -16.25
C GLN A 681 -0.66 7.89 -16.09
N PRO A 682 0.03 8.41 -15.05
CA PRO A 682 0.29 9.83 -14.89
C PRO A 682 1.03 10.42 -16.10
N GLY A 683 0.81 11.69 -16.37
CA GLY A 683 1.44 12.42 -17.47
C GLY A 683 0.83 12.23 -18.85
N THR A 684 -0.16 11.33 -18.98
CA THR A 684 -1.03 11.31 -20.16
C THR A 684 -2.13 12.36 -20.02
N LEU A 685 -2.55 13.00 -21.13
CA LEU A 685 -3.59 14.04 -21.10
C LEU A 685 -4.88 13.54 -20.41
N TRP A 686 -5.36 12.37 -20.82
CA TRP A 686 -6.56 11.75 -20.26
C TRP A 686 -6.34 11.23 -18.84
N GLY A 687 -5.13 10.78 -18.51
CA GLY A 687 -4.76 10.40 -17.15
C GLY A 687 -4.81 11.57 -16.18
N GLU A 688 -4.24 12.72 -16.52
CA GLU A 688 -4.29 13.91 -15.66
C GLU A 688 -5.70 14.50 -15.55
N ALA A 689 -6.49 14.47 -16.64
CA ALA A 689 -7.88 14.91 -16.61
C ALA A 689 -8.74 14.04 -15.68
N ALA A 690 -8.60 12.70 -15.76
CA ALA A 690 -9.31 11.77 -14.89
C ALA A 690 -8.97 12.02 -13.42
N ARG A 691 -7.69 12.16 -13.09
CA ARG A 691 -7.20 12.44 -11.74
C ARG A 691 -7.77 13.75 -11.20
N PHE A 692 -7.71 14.82 -11.98
CA PHE A 692 -8.25 16.13 -11.60
C PHE A 692 -9.76 16.07 -11.32
N MET A 693 -10.52 15.37 -12.16
CA MET A 693 -11.97 15.21 -11.99
C MET A 693 -12.34 14.34 -10.79
N MET A 694 -11.57 13.28 -10.56
CA MET A 694 -11.89 12.28 -9.54
C MET A 694 -11.36 12.64 -8.15
N GLN A 695 -10.45 13.61 -8.04
CA GLN A 695 -9.84 13.99 -6.77
C GLN A 695 -10.87 14.38 -5.70
N PHE A 696 -11.95 15.07 -6.07
CA PHE A 696 -13.03 15.44 -5.14
C PHE A 696 -14.13 14.38 -5.03
N LYS A 697 -14.10 13.34 -5.86
CA LYS A 697 -15.03 12.19 -5.84
C LYS A 697 -14.48 10.99 -5.07
N SER A 698 -13.18 10.99 -4.77
CA SER A 698 -12.47 9.96 -3.99
C SER A 698 -13.19 9.60 -2.68
N PHE A 699 -13.47 10.60 -1.84
CA PHE A 699 -14.12 10.42 -0.56
C PHE A 699 -15.56 9.89 -0.67
N PRO A 700 -16.47 10.47 -1.49
CA PRO A 700 -17.80 9.89 -1.71
C PRO A 700 -17.78 8.42 -2.19
N ILE A 701 -16.85 8.05 -3.08
CA ILE A 701 -16.71 6.67 -3.56
C ILE A 701 -16.28 5.77 -2.40
N ALA A 702 -15.24 6.16 -1.65
CA ALA A 702 -14.75 5.41 -0.50
C ALA A 702 -15.82 5.29 0.60
N PHE A 703 -16.58 6.37 0.87
CA PHE A 703 -17.71 6.35 1.82
C PHE A 703 -18.79 5.35 1.39
N THR A 704 -19.14 5.33 0.12
CA THR A 704 -20.14 4.39 -0.42
C THR A 704 -19.65 2.95 -0.30
N GLN A 705 -18.42 2.69 -0.76
CA GLN A 705 -17.84 1.35 -0.77
C GLN A 705 -17.59 0.83 0.66
N ARG A 706 -17.09 1.68 1.57
CA ARG A 706 -16.71 1.25 2.91
C ARG A 706 -17.88 1.32 3.89
N GLN A 707 -18.57 2.45 4.01
CA GLN A 707 -19.61 2.60 5.02
C GLN A 707 -20.91 1.95 4.59
N ILE A 708 -21.42 2.34 3.41
CA ILE A 708 -22.74 1.90 2.99
C ILE A 708 -22.74 0.43 2.61
N MET A 709 -21.84 -0.02 1.74
CA MET A 709 -21.84 -1.43 1.31
C MET A 709 -21.51 -2.40 2.45
N ALA A 710 -20.78 -1.96 3.50
CA ALA A 710 -20.60 -2.76 4.70
C ALA A 710 -21.91 -2.93 5.50
N HIS A 711 -22.78 -1.92 5.58
CA HIS A 711 -24.10 -2.11 6.19
C HIS A 711 -25.05 -2.92 5.29
N LEU A 712 -24.92 -2.82 3.96
CA LEU A 712 -25.78 -3.56 3.03
C LEU A 712 -25.41 -5.04 2.87
N ARG A 713 -24.11 -5.36 2.89
CA ARG A 713 -23.58 -6.70 2.59
C ARG A 713 -22.59 -7.23 3.63
N GLY A 714 -22.12 -6.37 4.52
CA GLY A 714 -21.08 -6.67 5.51
C GLY A 714 -21.62 -7.15 6.87
N ALA A 715 -22.95 -7.25 7.05
CA ALA A 715 -23.52 -7.83 8.26
C ALA A 715 -23.52 -9.39 8.23
N PRO A 716 -23.56 -10.05 9.40
CA PRO A 716 -23.73 -11.50 9.51
C PRO A 716 -24.84 -12.07 8.63
N GLY A 717 -24.51 -13.14 7.88
CA GLY A 717 -25.42 -13.79 6.94
C GLY A 717 -25.81 -12.95 5.70
N GLY A 718 -25.09 -11.86 5.40
CA GLY A 718 -25.39 -10.99 4.26
C GLY A 718 -26.66 -10.15 4.43
N LYS A 719 -27.20 -10.08 5.66
CA LYS A 719 -28.38 -9.26 5.98
C LYS A 719 -28.04 -7.77 5.91
N VAL A 720 -29.06 -6.95 5.64
CA VAL A 720 -28.91 -5.49 5.69
C VAL A 720 -28.97 -5.02 7.14
N ASP A 721 -27.93 -4.33 7.62
CA ASP A 721 -27.91 -3.67 8.93
C ASP A 721 -28.64 -2.32 8.85
N VAL A 722 -29.97 -2.39 8.74
CA VAL A 722 -30.87 -1.22 8.63
C VAL A 722 -30.65 -0.24 9.79
N GLY A 723 -30.49 -0.76 11.01
CA GLY A 723 -30.28 0.07 12.20
C GLY A 723 -28.94 0.80 12.18
N GLY A 724 -27.85 0.15 11.75
CA GLY A 724 -26.55 0.79 11.57
C GLY A 724 -26.57 1.85 10.46
N LEU A 725 -27.20 1.55 9.33
CA LEU A 725 -27.34 2.50 8.22
C LEU A 725 -28.20 3.72 8.60
N ALA A 726 -29.33 3.49 9.30
CA ALA A 726 -30.16 4.59 9.81
C ALA A 726 -29.41 5.47 10.80
N HIS A 727 -28.63 4.87 11.71
CA HIS A 727 -27.77 5.61 12.62
C HIS A 727 -26.72 6.44 11.86
N LEU A 728 -26.06 5.85 10.86
CA LEU A 728 -25.07 6.54 10.03
C LEU A 728 -25.69 7.74 9.32
N ILE A 729 -26.84 7.57 8.66
CA ILE A 729 -27.56 8.65 7.97
C ILE A 729 -27.94 9.78 8.95
N ALA A 730 -28.52 9.42 10.10
CA ALA A 730 -28.95 10.41 11.09
C ALA A 730 -27.76 11.16 11.69
N SER A 731 -26.70 10.45 12.08
CA SER A 731 -25.50 11.04 12.68
C SER A 731 -24.73 11.91 11.69
N THR A 732 -24.54 11.48 10.44
CA THR A 732 -23.88 12.33 9.43
C THR A 732 -24.72 13.56 9.08
N THR A 733 -26.05 13.49 9.17
CA THR A 733 -26.94 14.65 8.99
C THR A 733 -26.79 15.66 10.13
N VAL A 734 -26.81 15.19 11.38
CA VAL A 734 -26.62 16.05 12.57
C VAL A 734 -25.22 16.68 12.57
N LEU A 735 -24.18 15.89 12.32
CA LEU A 735 -22.81 16.40 12.20
C LEU A 735 -22.63 17.28 10.95
N GLY A 736 -23.43 17.06 9.91
CA GLY A 736 -23.53 17.93 8.73
C GLY A 736 -24.06 19.32 9.08
N TYR A 737 -25.07 19.41 9.95
CA TYR A 737 -25.53 20.70 10.49
C TYR A 737 -24.44 21.38 11.32
N LEU A 738 -23.74 20.64 12.19
CA LEU A 738 -22.60 21.17 12.95
C LEU A 738 -21.49 21.70 12.02
N ALA A 739 -21.15 20.97 10.97
CA ALA A 739 -20.18 21.41 9.96
C ALA A 739 -20.63 22.70 9.25
N MET A 740 -21.92 22.82 8.92
CA MET A 740 -22.49 24.04 8.35
C MET A 740 -22.41 25.21 9.32
N PHE A 741 -22.79 24.98 10.58
CA PHE A 741 -22.71 25.96 11.66
C PHE A 741 -21.27 26.51 11.81
N LEU A 742 -20.28 25.62 11.91
CA LEU A 742 -18.87 26.01 12.04
C LEU A 742 -18.39 26.83 10.83
N LYS A 743 -18.76 26.43 9.61
CA LYS A 743 -18.41 27.16 8.39
C LYS A 743 -19.10 28.52 8.29
N ASP A 744 -20.35 28.62 8.70
CA ASP A 744 -21.09 29.88 8.68
C ASP A 744 -20.55 30.84 9.73
N ALA A 745 -20.23 30.35 10.94
CA ALA A 745 -19.52 31.12 11.97
C ALA A 745 -18.16 31.64 11.47
N ALA A 746 -17.36 30.80 10.83
CA ALA A 746 -16.07 31.17 10.25
C ALA A 746 -16.17 32.14 9.06
N LYS A 747 -17.37 32.35 8.52
CA LYS A 747 -17.66 33.37 7.49
C LYS A 747 -18.36 34.60 8.07
N GLY A 748 -18.51 34.69 9.40
CA GLY A 748 -19.22 35.77 10.07
C GLY A 748 -20.73 35.80 9.76
N ARG A 749 -21.33 34.65 9.47
CA ARG A 749 -22.77 34.49 9.20
C ARG A 749 -23.49 34.01 10.45
N LYS A 750 -24.75 34.42 10.63
CA LYS A 750 -25.62 33.86 11.66
C LYS A 750 -25.90 32.37 11.37
N PRO A 751 -26.08 31.52 12.39
CA PRO A 751 -26.50 30.13 12.22
C PRO A 751 -27.77 30.01 11.36
N ARG A 752 -27.89 28.91 10.61
CA ARG A 752 -29.15 28.59 9.93
C ARG A 752 -30.21 28.17 10.93
N ASP A 753 -31.44 28.57 10.67
CA ASP A 753 -32.59 28.20 11.48
C ASP A 753 -32.80 26.67 11.44
N PHE A 754 -32.80 26.04 12.62
CA PHE A 754 -32.99 24.60 12.76
C PHE A 754 -34.46 24.17 12.59
N THR A 755 -35.41 25.11 12.58
CA THR A 755 -36.84 24.85 12.36
C THR A 755 -37.18 24.77 10.87
N ASP A 756 -36.34 25.32 9.99
CA ASP A 756 -36.52 25.23 8.54
C ASP A 756 -36.14 23.83 8.00
N PRO A 757 -37.06 23.11 7.33
CA PRO A 757 -36.75 21.85 6.64
C PRO A 757 -35.64 21.98 5.58
N GLY A 758 -35.49 23.16 4.97
CA GLY A 758 -34.42 23.48 4.04
C GLY A 758 -33.02 23.33 4.67
N THR A 759 -32.88 23.71 5.94
CA THR A 759 -31.65 23.58 6.72
C THR A 759 -31.25 22.12 6.91
N TRP A 760 -32.19 21.23 7.25
CA TRP A 760 -31.90 19.80 7.43
C TRP A 760 -31.61 19.10 6.10
N THR A 761 -32.25 19.54 5.01
CA THR A 761 -31.91 19.08 3.66
C THR A 761 -30.47 19.46 3.30
N ALA A 762 -30.07 20.71 3.57
CA ALA A 762 -28.69 21.15 3.38
C ALA A 762 -27.70 20.43 4.31
N ALA A 763 -28.08 20.14 5.55
CA ALA A 763 -27.27 19.39 6.52
C ALA A 763 -27.04 17.95 6.06
N PHE A 764 -28.08 17.29 5.54
CA PHE A 764 -28.00 15.98 4.92
C PHE A 764 -27.06 15.99 3.70
N MET A 765 -27.15 17.03 2.84
CA MET A 765 -26.21 17.22 1.73
C MET A 765 -24.77 17.41 2.22
N GLN A 766 -24.55 18.26 3.24
CA GLN A 766 -23.23 18.53 3.81
C GLN A 766 -22.64 17.30 4.51
N GLY A 767 -23.48 16.48 5.13
CA GLY A 767 -23.14 15.20 5.74
C GLY A 767 -22.77 14.10 4.75
N GLY A 768 -22.72 14.41 3.45
CA GLY A 768 -22.41 13.46 2.38
C GLY A 768 -23.62 12.66 1.87
N GLY A 769 -24.84 13.01 2.29
CA GLY A 769 -26.00 12.15 2.14
C GLY A 769 -26.78 12.22 0.83
N ALA A 770 -26.89 13.38 0.20
CA ALA A 770 -27.88 13.55 -0.89
C ALA A 770 -27.53 12.84 -2.21
N GLY A 771 -26.25 12.84 -2.61
CA GLY A 771 -25.83 12.13 -3.83
C GLY A 771 -25.75 10.62 -3.61
N ILE A 772 -25.32 10.20 -2.42
CA ILE A 772 -25.00 8.80 -2.13
C ILE A 772 -26.24 8.02 -1.67
N TYR A 773 -27.01 8.56 -0.71
CA TYR A 773 -28.25 7.91 -0.26
C TYR A 773 -29.40 8.09 -1.27
N GLY A 774 -29.35 9.13 -2.11
CA GLY A 774 -30.32 9.33 -3.20
C GLY A 774 -30.25 8.23 -4.26
N ASP A 775 -29.04 7.85 -4.70
CA ASP A 775 -28.85 6.72 -5.62
C ASP A 775 -29.21 5.37 -4.95
N PHE A 776 -29.09 5.26 -3.62
CA PHE A 776 -29.55 4.11 -2.83
C PHE A 776 -31.07 3.96 -2.83
N LEU A 777 -31.79 5.02 -2.45
CA LEU A 777 -33.26 5.01 -2.38
C LEU A 777 -33.90 4.83 -3.77
N MET A 778 -33.21 5.24 -4.83
CA MET A 778 -33.67 5.09 -6.21
C MET A 778 -33.17 3.82 -6.91
N ASN A 779 -32.44 2.93 -6.22
CA ASN A 779 -31.91 1.67 -6.75
C ASN A 779 -31.01 1.83 -8.01
N LYS A 780 -30.20 2.91 -8.08
CA LYS A 780 -29.34 3.29 -9.23
C LYS A 780 -27.84 2.99 -9.01
N PHE A 781 -27.51 1.93 -8.27
CA PHE A 781 -26.14 1.63 -7.82
C PHE A 781 -25.10 1.25 -8.89
N ASP A 782 -25.50 1.00 -10.14
CA ASP A 782 -24.59 0.56 -11.20
C ASP A 782 -23.59 1.63 -11.67
N ARG A 783 -23.73 2.88 -11.20
CA ARG A 783 -22.91 4.03 -11.63
C ARG A 783 -21.43 3.96 -11.21
N PHE A 784 -21.12 3.37 -10.05
CA PHE A 784 -19.74 3.33 -9.52
C PHE A 784 -19.00 2.00 -9.77
N GLY A 785 -19.63 1.04 -10.46
CA GLY A 785 -19.11 -0.32 -10.58
C GLY A 785 -18.68 -0.79 -11.97
N SER A 786 -18.98 -0.05 -13.06
CA SER A 786 -18.92 -0.63 -14.41
C SER A 786 -18.22 0.19 -15.50
N SER A 787 -18.04 1.52 -15.35
CA SER A 787 -17.35 2.32 -16.39
C SER A 787 -16.85 3.69 -15.88
N PRO A 788 -15.61 4.09 -16.21
CA PRO A 788 -15.09 5.44 -15.93
C PRO A 788 -15.93 6.57 -16.58
N LEU A 789 -16.45 6.35 -17.78
CA LEU A 789 -17.24 7.34 -18.55
C LEU A 789 -18.62 7.62 -17.95
N LYS A 790 -19.27 6.63 -17.32
CA LYS A 790 -20.54 6.84 -16.60
C LYS A 790 -20.37 7.54 -15.24
N THR A 791 -19.18 7.48 -14.66
CA THR A 791 -18.85 8.14 -13.38
C THR A 791 -18.58 9.65 -13.57
N LEU A 792 -18.36 10.08 -14.82
CA LEU A 792 -18.15 11.48 -15.19
C LEU A 792 -19.44 12.33 -15.10
N GLU A 793 -20.64 11.76 -15.21
CA GLU A 793 -21.95 12.45 -15.15
C GLU A 793 -22.40 12.91 -13.74
N GLY A 794 -21.46 13.28 -12.86
CA GLY A 794 -21.74 13.73 -11.48
C GLY A 794 -21.91 15.26 -11.34
N PRO A 795 -22.49 15.75 -10.23
CA PRO A 795 -22.94 17.15 -10.04
C PRO A 795 -21.81 18.20 -9.83
N PHE A 796 -20.59 17.95 -10.30
CA PHE A 796 -19.50 18.93 -10.30
C PHE A 796 -18.93 19.29 -11.71
N PRO A 797 -19.75 19.55 -12.76
CA PRO A 797 -19.23 19.89 -14.09
C PRO A 797 -18.44 21.21 -14.15
N ASN A 798 -18.76 22.18 -13.28
CA ASN A 798 -18.36 23.57 -13.51
C ASN A 798 -16.85 23.83 -13.36
N THR A 799 -16.12 23.09 -12.51
CA THR A 799 -14.73 23.42 -12.19
C THR A 799 -13.74 23.03 -13.30
N ALA A 800 -14.00 21.94 -14.01
CA ALA A 800 -13.14 21.51 -15.12
C ALA A 800 -13.42 22.31 -16.40
N ASP A 801 -14.69 22.62 -16.65
CA ASP A 801 -15.08 23.56 -17.71
C ASP A 801 -14.42 24.92 -17.49
N ASP A 802 -14.43 25.45 -16.27
CA ASP A 802 -13.80 26.74 -15.95
C ASP A 802 -12.27 26.70 -16.10
N PHE A 803 -11.62 25.57 -15.80
CA PHE A 803 -10.17 25.43 -15.91
C PHE A 803 -9.71 25.18 -17.36
N VAL A 804 -10.44 24.35 -18.12
CA VAL A 804 -10.22 24.15 -19.56
C VAL A 804 -10.50 25.44 -20.32
N LYS A 805 -11.59 26.15 -20.00
CA LYS A 805 -11.87 27.49 -20.53
C LYS A 805 -10.81 28.49 -20.09
N MET A 806 -10.28 28.43 -18.87
CA MET A 806 -9.18 29.30 -18.44
C MET A 806 -7.90 29.03 -19.24
N ALA A 807 -7.50 27.77 -19.41
CA ALA A 807 -6.35 27.40 -20.22
C ALA A 807 -6.53 27.80 -21.69
N MET A 808 -7.73 27.55 -22.27
CA MET A 808 -8.06 27.95 -23.64
C MET A 808 -8.16 29.47 -23.81
N ASN A 809 -8.77 30.21 -22.88
CA ASN A 809 -8.91 31.67 -22.97
C ASN A 809 -7.56 32.38 -22.75
N THR A 810 -6.67 31.80 -21.94
CA THR A 810 -5.28 32.29 -21.78
C THR A 810 -4.44 32.04 -23.03
N LEU A 811 -4.70 30.95 -23.75
CA LEU A 811 -4.10 30.66 -25.06
C LEU A 811 -4.71 31.48 -26.21
N HIS A 812 -5.97 31.90 -26.11
CA HIS A 812 -6.68 32.68 -27.14
C HIS A 812 -6.67 34.21 -26.90
N GLY A 813 -6.13 34.69 -25.78
CA GLY A 813 -5.86 36.12 -25.57
C GLY A 813 -7.04 37.00 -25.15
N ASP A 814 -8.14 36.44 -24.63
CA ASP A 814 -9.30 37.21 -24.16
C ASP A 814 -9.25 37.45 -22.62
N PRO A 815 -8.92 38.66 -22.13
CA PRO A 815 -8.80 38.91 -20.70
C PRO A 815 -10.17 39.02 -20.00
N PRO A 816 -10.39 38.34 -18.86
CA PRO A 816 -11.62 38.48 -18.08
C PRO A 816 -11.74 39.89 -17.47
N SER A 817 -12.98 40.40 -17.34
CA SER A 817 -13.26 41.65 -16.61
C SER A 817 -12.60 41.65 -15.22
N ALA A 818 -12.12 42.80 -14.73
CA ALA A 818 -11.40 42.91 -13.45
C ALA A 818 -12.12 42.22 -12.26
N ALA A 819 -13.46 42.30 -12.18
CA ALA A 819 -14.23 41.58 -11.16
C ALA A 819 -14.17 40.05 -11.30
N ARG A 820 -14.27 39.51 -12.53
CA ARG A 820 -14.11 38.07 -12.81
C ARG A 820 -12.68 37.60 -12.56
N ALA A 821 -11.68 38.40 -12.98
CA ALA A 821 -10.27 38.13 -12.72
C ALA A 821 -9.99 38.08 -11.21
N PHE A 822 -10.46 39.07 -10.45
CA PHE A 822 -10.32 39.12 -9.00
C PHE A 822 -11.05 37.96 -8.31
N HIS A 823 -12.27 37.62 -8.73
CA HIS A 823 -12.99 36.46 -8.20
C HIS A 823 -12.27 35.14 -8.49
N LEU A 824 -11.70 34.97 -9.68
CA LEU A 824 -10.89 33.81 -10.03
C LEU A 824 -9.65 33.71 -9.16
N VAL A 825 -8.92 34.82 -8.96
CA VAL A 825 -7.74 34.88 -8.11
C VAL A 825 -8.11 34.58 -6.65
N LYS A 826 -9.09 35.29 -6.07
CA LYS A 826 -9.55 35.09 -4.69
C LYS A 826 -10.05 33.67 -4.39
N ASN A 827 -10.70 33.01 -5.36
CA ASN A 827 -11.25 31.67 -5.17
C ASN A 827 -10.25 30.54 -5.45
N ASN A 828 -9.06 30.87 -5.95
CA ASN A 828 -8.03 29.91 -6.33
C ASN A 828 -6.66 30.19 -5.70
N LEU A 829 -6.51 31.19 -4.84
CA LEU A 829 -5.29 31.41 -4.06
C LEU A 829 -5.31 30.57 -2.76
N PRO A 830 -4.31 29.72 -2.54
CA PRO A 830 -4.06 29.08 -1.25
C PRO A 830 -3.79 30.07 -0.12
N PHE A 831 -3.83 29.60 1.14
CA PHE A 831 -3.56 30.34 2.39
C PHE A 831 -4.57 31.44 2.76
N ILE A 832 -5.14 32.16 1.80
CA ILE A 832 -6.17 33.20 2.06
C ILE A 832 -7.55 32.61 2.41
N ASN A 833 -7.69 31.30 2.27
CA ASN A 833 -8.91 30.53 2.54
C ASN A 833 -8.85 29.76 3.87
N LEU A 834 -7.79 29.97 4.68
CA LEU A 834 -7.70 29.41 6.03
C LEU A 834 -8.81 29.98 6.92
N TRP A 835 -9.49 29.09 7.65
CA TRP A 835 -10.76 29.42 8.30
C TRP A 835 -10.65 30.49 9.41
N TYR A 836 -9.52 30.58 10.12
CA TYR A 836 -9.31 31.56 11.18
C TYR A 836 -8.81 32.92 10.68
N THR A 837 -8.20 33.00 9.50
CA THR A 837 -7.79 34.28 8.90
C THR A 837 -8.87 34.88 8.03
N ARG A 838 -9.85 34.06 7.61
CA ARG A 838 -10.80 34.42 6.56
C ARG A 838 -11.61 35.67 6.86
N ILE A 839 -12.19 35.76 8.06
CA ILE A 839 -13.01 36.92 8.46
C ILE A 839 -12.16 38.19 8.40
N THR A 840 -11.00 38.19 9.04
CA THR A 840 -10.10 39.35 9.07
C THR A 840 -9.70 39.78 7.66
N LEU A 841 -9.30 38.84 6.79
CA LEU A 841 -8.94 39.14 5.39
C LEU A 841 -10.14 39.65 4.58
N ASP A 842 -11.33 39.08 4.78
CA ASP A 842 -12.53 39.51 4.07
C ASP A 842 -12.87 40.97 4.40
N TYR A 843 -12.92 41.35 5.69
CA TYR A 843 -13.25 42.74 6.07
C TYR A 843 -12.12 43.72 5.82
N LEU A 844 -10.88 43.36 6.15
CA LEU A 844 -9.75 44.27 6.00
C LEU A 844 -9.27 44.40 4.58
N ILE A 845 -9.54 43.47 3.65
CA ILE A 845 -8.96 43.52 2.30
C ILE A 845 -9.96 43.14 1.23
N LEU A 846 -10.47 41.92 1.27
CA LEU A 846 -11.12 41.34 0.10
C LEU A 846 -12.45 42.01 -0.23
N TYR A 847 -13.23 42.43 0.77
CA TYR A 847 -14.48 43.14 0.55
C TYR A 847 -14.26 44.55 -0.03
N HIS A 848 -13.22 45.27 0.37
CA HIS A 848 -12.86 46.55 -0.25
C HIS A 848 -12.52 46.35 -1.74
N LEU A 849 -11.71 45.35 -2.07
CA LEU A 849 -11.35 45.04 -3.45
C LEU A 849 -12.54 44.58 -4.29
N GLN A 850 -13.47 43.80 -3.72
CA GLN A 850 -14.69 43.39 -4.42
C GLN A 850 -15.62 44.56 -4.71
N GLU A 851 -15.76 45.47 -3.76
CA GLU A 851 -16.59 46.65 -3.89
C GLU A 851 -15.96 47.68 -4.86
N MET A 852 -14.63 47.76 -4.95
CA MET A 852 -13.91 48.53 -5.98
C MET A 852 -14.09 47.91 -7.37
N ALA A 853 -13.94 46.58 -7.49
CA ALA A 853 -14.04 45.88 -8.77
C ALA A 853 -15.48 45.80 -9.31
N SER A 854 -16.48 45.78 -8.43
CA SER A 854 -17.90 45.75 -8.78
C SER A 854 -18.72 46.52 -7.75
N PRO A 855 -18.92 47.84 -7.92
CA PRO A 855 -19.68 48.64 -6.97
C PRO A 855 -21.09 48.08 -6.69
N GLY A 856 -21.50 48.10 -5.43
CA GLY A 856 -22.72 47.51 -4.89
C GLY A 856 -22.67 45.99 -4.69
N TYR A 857 -21.50 45.35 -4.83
CA TYR A 857 -21.34 43.91 -4.69
C TYR A 857 -21.76 43.42 -3.30
N LEU A 858 -21.33 44.09 -2.23
CA LEU A 858 -21.60 43.66 -0.86
C LEU A 858 -23.09 43.66 -0.54
N ARG A 859 -23.83 44.68 -1.00
CA ARG A 859 -25.30 44.73 -0.85
C ARG A 859 -26.01 43.61 -1.62
N ARG A 860 -25.53 43.30 -2.84
CA ARG A 860 -26.07 42.16 -3.62
C ARG A 860 -25.77 40.83 -2.94
N MET A 861 -24.58 40.68 -2.35
CA MET A 861 -24.17 39.51 -1.60
C MET A 861 -25.04 39.30 -0.36
N GLU A 862 -25.26 40.34 0.46
CA GLU A 862 -26.11 40.27 1.65
C GLU A 862 -27.57 39.94 1.31
N ARG A 863 -28.14 40.56 0.26
CA ARG A 863 -29.50 40.23 -0.21
C ARG A 863 -29.60 38.80 -0.69
N ARG A 864 -28.58 38.31 -1.41
CA ARG A 864 -28.54 36.91 -1.86
C ARG A 864 -28.47 35.95 -0.68
N LEU A 865 -27.64 36.24 0.31
CA LEU A 865 -27.53 35.42 1.53
C LEU A 865 -28.87 35.28 2.24
N LYS A 866 -29.61 36.40 2.39
CA LYS A 866 -30.95 36.40 2.99
C LYS A 866 -31.97 35.66 2.14
N LYS A 867 -31.93 35.80 0.81
CA LYS A 867 -32.86 35.15 -0.11
C LYS A 867 -32.64 33.64 -0.24
N GLU A 868 -31.39 33.20 -0.35
CA GLU A 868 -31.05 31.79 -0.64
C GLU A 868 -30.98 30.93 0.61
N ASN A 869 -30.50 31.48 1.72
CA ASN A 869 -30.26 30.70 2.94
C ASN A 869 -31.10 31.17 4.14
N GLY A 870 -31.91 32.23 4.02
CA GLY A 870 -32.59 32.83 5.16
C GLY A 870 -31.63 33.44 6.19
N GLN A 871 -30.37 33.67 5.83
CA GLN A 871 -29.30 34.05 6.74
C GLN A 871 -28.91 35.52 6.59
N GLU A 872 -28.40 36.10 7.69
CA GLU A 872 -27.79 37.42 7.70
C GLU A 872 -26.34 37.34 8.18
N MET A 873 -25.55 38.34 7.82
CA MET A 873 -24.20 38.51 8.38
C MET A 873 -24.32 39.01 9.82
N ILE A 874 -23.41 38.57 10.70
CA ILE A 874 -23.29 39.08 12.07
C ILE A 874 -22.94 40.57 12.03
N PHE A 875 -21.98 40.94 11.17
CA PHE A 875 -21.59 42.31 10.88
C PHE A 875 -21.79 42.58 9.38
N PRO A 876 -22.84 43.26 8.94
CA PRO A 876 -23.06 43.45 7.49
C PRO A 876 -21.93 44.28 6.86
N PRO A 877 -21.09 43.72 5.96
CA PRO A 877 -19.94 44.45 5.41
C PRO A 877 -20.33 45.71 4.65
N SER A 878 -21.54 45.78 4.07
CA SER A 878 -22.05 46.99 3.40
C SER A 878 -22.30 48.18 4.33
N THR A 879 -22.31 47.95 5.64
CA THR A 879 -22.44 49.00 6.66
C THR A 879 -21.10 49.64 6.98
N TYR A 880 -20.01 48.87 6.92
CA TYR A 880 -18.67 49.30 7.29
C TYR A 880 -17.81 49.71 6.08
N ILE A 881 -18.10 49.15 4.91
CA ILE A 881 -17.35 49.38 3.68
C ILE A 881 -18.20 50.22 2.74
N LYS A 882 -17.65 51.36 2.31
CA LYS A 882 -18.34 52.30 1.43
C LYS A 882 -18.54 51.71 0.03
N HIS A 883 -19.61 52.15 -0.62
CA HIS A 883 -19.86 51.84 -2.03
C HIS A 883 -18.68 52.31 -2.91
N GLY A 884 -18.13 51.43 -3.73
CA GLY A 884 -16.90 51.64 -4.50
C GLY A 884 -15.59 51.32 -3.75
N GLY A 885 -15.65 50.93 -2.47
CA GLY A 885 -14.51 50.48 -1.66
C GLY A 885 -13.55 51.57 -1.14
N GLY A 886 -12.33 51.16 -0.75
CA GLY A 886 -11.25 52.04 -0.24
C GLY A 886 -11.11 52.11 1.29
N TYR A 887 -9.88 52.34 1.76
CA TYR A 887 -9.55 52.69 3.15
C TYR A 887 -9.45 54.21 3.24
N ARG A 888 -10.14 54.82 4.20
CA ARG A 888 -9.87 56.21 4.58
C ARG A 888 -9.27 56.22 5.95
#